data_AF-A0A1S9TEG9-F1
#
_entry.id   AF-A0A1S9TEG9-F1
#
_cell.length_a   1.000
_cell.length_b   1.000
_cell.length_c   1.000
_cell.angle_alpha   90.00
_cell.angle_beta   90.00
_cell.angle_gamma   90.00
#
_symmetry.space_group_name_H-M   'P 1'
#
loop_
_entity.id
_entity.type
_entity.pdbx_description
1 polymer ?
#
loop_
_entity_poly.entity_id
_entity_poly.type
_entity_poly.pdbx_seq_one_letter_code
_entity_poly.pdbx_strand_id
1 'polypeptide(L)'
;MNIFKGFLISSIAMTTFVGTDLILQNDRIHNKVYAESYNVTYKETDSNKRDSQEEQLIVKFKNEIDLPYEDGIEKRIKNGNYDNNLKKLFSENTELTLNRLFSSVNPIEIEKLSLHSKSFANQSANNLLNYYIVQAPNNIEIELLLKKFETSPLVEEAYIQEKQILTPPEIQLPDLSVNPYDDPRFKNQGYLEAAPKGINASHAWSIKGGDGKGTTFVDMEYGWLLNHEDLVNKNIKLMSGQNISQHRAHGTSVLGIVSSEDNQIGNIGIAPKANVKVISQIRDNGIYNTADAILSAVHNLQAGDILLLEAQASYDGYGDKYLPVEVHPDIFDAIRVGTDKGIIIIEAGANGSNDLDNFKDRNGKKILNRNSPDFKDSGAIMVGAGSSTVPHKRLWFSNYGSRLDVYGWGENVDTTSANPSQNTTNLYTSTFSGTSSASPIIAGAATSIQGIAKEHRGSPYTPAELRNILSNPNTGTKSQDPWNDRIGVLPDLKSILDNLGFNPDIPNSSNILEGKQFAWSLKGISDFEFAKINLNKSTEEVQVDLKAGIPHHYFNETYASIKVQNASGKVVYNKDIYGNKQQNAESQKVPVKVGDYIELTHLEGVHRATFTNVDNSKQESFGKKAMYEVTKEGLKKVEKMPETTVLDGNQFGWSLKGYSDREIAKVNYNRVTEKIQVNLEAGVPHSYFNNTYASIKVQNSSGSVVYNKEIVGNRQQTAERQTVPVKVGDYIEFTHIEGEAVKEKTRATLINLENSKQEYIGKKRTYQVTSTGLHKID
;
A
#
# COMPACT_ATOMS: atom_id res chain seq x y z
N MET A 1 -18.03 8.56 67.02
CA MET A 1 -18.88 9.68 66.54
C MET A 1 -18.69 9.76 65.03
N ASN A 2 -19.77 9.56 64.25
CA ASN A 2 -19.91 9.74 62.77
C ASN A 2 -18.85 9.05 61.88
N ILE A 3 -19.06 7.88 61.24
CA ILE A 3 -20.15 7.30 60.41
C ILE A 3 -20.08 7.68 58.92
N PHE A 4 -20.25 6.64 58.07
CA PHE A 4 -20.44 6.54 56.60
C PHE A 4 -19.20 6.08 55.81
N LYS A 5 -19.24 5.08 54.92
CA LYS A 5 -20.07 3.88 54.62
C LYS A 5 -19.64 3.47 53.20
N GLY A 6 -19.44 2.18 52.93
CA GLY A 6 -19.08 1.71 51.58
C GLY A 6 -18.95 0.19 51.55
N PHE A 7 -20.08 -0.51 51.58
CA PHE A 7 -20.12 -1.98 51.52
C PHE A 7 -19.83 -2.49 50.11
N LEU A 8 -19.07 -3.58 50.01
CA LEU A 8 -19.10 -4.50 48.87
C LEU A 8 -19.11 -5.93 49.43
N ILE A 9 -20.27 -6.58 49.32
CA ILE A 9 -20.50 -7.96 49.77
C ILE A 9 -20.35 -8.90 48.59
N SER A 10 -19.66 -10.01 48.83
CA SER A 10 -19.60 -11.17 47.96
C SER A 10 -20.99 -11.82 47.80
N SER A 11 -21.46 -11.97 46.57
CA SER A 11 -22.59 -12.84 46.24
C SER A 11 -22.18 -13.91 45.23
N ILE A 12 -22.02 -15.12 45.72
CA ILE A 12 -21.95 -16.35 44.93
C ILE A 12 -23.32 -16.55 44.26
N ALA A 13 -23.33 -16.76 42.94
CA ALA A 13 -24.52 -17.15 42.19
C ALA A 13 -24.34 -18.58 41.66
N MET A 14 -24.78 -19.56 42.46
CA MET A 14 -25.12 -20.88 41.93
C MET A 14 -26.34 -20.75 41.02
N THR A 15 -26.30 -21.38 39.86
CA THR A 15 -27.50 -21.75 39.09
C THR A 15 -27.45 -23.24 38.77
N THR A 16 -28.43 -23.96 39.30
CA THR A 16 -28.71 -25.38 39.04
C THR A 16 -30.20 -25.55 38.77
N PHE A 17 -30.58 -26.69 38.16
CA PHE A 17 -31.95 -27.14 37.84
C PHE A 17 -32.64 -26.43 36.64
N VAL A 18 -33.44 -27.12 35.80
CA VAL A 18 -33.86 -28.55 35.75
C VAL A 18 -33.74 -29.06 34.30
N GLY A 19 -33.46 -30.35 34.11
CA GLY A 19 -33.47 -31.00 32.79
C GLY A 19 -33.29 -32.52 32.86
N THR A 20 -33.97 -33.19 33.79
CA THR A 20 -33.94 -34.64 33.93
C THR A 20 -34.92 -35.31 32.97
N ASP A 21 -34.46 -36.25 32.15
CA ASP A 21 -35.13 -37.54 32.06
C ASP A 21 -34.15 -38.68 31.71
N LEU A 22 -34.26 -39.71 32.55
CA LEU A 22 -33.37 -40.85 32.78
C LEU A 22 -33.71 -42.06 31.88
N ILE A 23 -32.78 -43.04 31.89
CA ILE A 23 -32.89 -44.46 31.45
C ILE A 23 -32.87 -44.68 29.92
N LEU A 24 -32.11 -45.61 29.32
CA LEU A 24 -30.90 -46.43 29.62
C LEU A 24 -30.34 -46.89 28.22
N GLN A 25 -29.23 -47.60 27.98
CA GLN A 25 -28.27 -48.40 28.78
C GLN A 25 -26.86 -48.40 28.10
N ASN A 26 -25.89 -49.14 28.68
CA ASN A 26 -24.60 -49.68 28.17
C ASN A 26 -24.09 -49.32 26.74
N ASP A 27 -22.79 -49.07 26.48
CA ASP A 27 -21.58 -49.47 27.23
C ASP A 27 -20.40 -48.45 27.20
N ARG A 28 -19.32 -48.78 27.91
CA ARG A 28 -18.26 -47.90 28.44
C ARG A 28 -17.13 -47.41 27.48
N ILE A 29 -16.60 -46.22 27.84
CA ILE A 29 -15.20 -45.70 27.70
C ILE A 29 -14.74 -45.09 26.35
N HIS A 30 -14.82 -43.75 26.23
CA HIS A 30 -13.69 -42.80 26.37
C HIS A 30 -14.15 -41.35 26.09
N ASN A 31 -14.37 -40.54 27.13
CA ASN A 31 -14.57 -39.09 26.96
C ASN A 31 -13.21 -38.41 26.73
N LYS A 32 -12.92 -37.99 25.49
CA LYS A 32 -11.95 -36.92 25.22
C LYS A 32 -12.66 -35.58 25.38
N VAL A 33 -12.17 -34.72 26.27
CA VAL A 33 -12.69 -33.37 26.47
C VAL A 33 -12.09 -32.46 25.40
N TYR A 34 -12.91 -31.99 24.47
CA TYR A 34 -12.50 -30.99 23.49
C TYR A 34 -12.45 -29.60 24.13
N ALA A 35 -11.54 -28.77 23.66
CA ALA A 35 -11.58 -27.33 23.95
C ALA A 35 -12.73 -26.72 23.14
N GLU A 36 -13.94 -26.73 23.70
CA GLU A 36 -15.09 -26.06 23.09
C GLU A 36 -14.85 -24.55 23.07
N SER A 37 -14.79 -23.98 21.87
CA SER A 37 -14.86 -22.53 21.68
C SER A 37 -16.26 -22.06 22.11
N TYR A 38 -16.35 -21.35 23.23
CA TYR A 38 -17.61 -20.77 23.71
C TYR A 38 -18.18 -19.77 22.70
N ASN A 39 -19.11 -20.23 21.87
CA ASN A 39 -19.89 -19.37 21.00
C ASN A 39 -20.85 -18.53 21.84
N VAL A 40 -20.57 -17.23 21.96
CA VAL A 40 -21.56 -16.26 22.45
C VAL A 40 -22.60 -16.10 21.35
N THR A 41 -23.76 -16.74 21.53
CA THR A 41 -24.90 -16.64 20.62
C THR A 41 -25.48 -15.23 20.66
N TYR A 42 -25.01 -14.35 19.77
CA TYR A 42 -25.79 -13.19 19.38
C TYR A 42 -27.08 -13.72 18.75
N LYS A 43 -28.23 -13.24 19.26
CA LYS A 43 -29.53 -13.58 18.66
C LYS A 43 -29.53 -13.14 17.20
N GLU A 44 -29.79 -14.08 16.31
CA GLU A 44 -30.08 -13.79 14.91
C GLU A 44 -31.31 -12.86 14.86
N THR A 45 -31.08 -11.62 14.42
CA THR A 45 -32.13 -10.80 13.81
C THR A 45 -32.00 -10.98 12.30
N ASP A 46 -32.86 -11.84 11.74
CA ASP A 46 -33.08 -12.11 10.31
C ASP A 46 -32.05 -11.54 9.31
N SER A 47 -30.98 -12.29 9.06
CA SER A 47 -30.03 -12.02 7.97
C SER A 47 -30.52 -12.53 6.59
N ASN A 48 -31.83 -12.75 6.44
CA ASN A 48 -32.49 -13.13 5.17
C ASN A 48 -33.05 -11.92 4.41
N LYS A 49 -32.26 -10.85 4.30
CA LYS A 49 -32.35 -9.91 3.17
C LYS A 49 -31.06 -9.96 2.37
N ARG A 50 -31.15 -10.54 1.17
CA ARG A 50 -30.14 -10.40 0.12
C ARG A 50 -29.94 -8.92 -0.21
N ASP A 51 -28.78 -8.59 -0.78
CA ASP A 51 -28.44 -7.25 -1.26
C ASP A 51 -29.54 -6.68 -2.17
N SER A 52 -30.39 -5.83 -1.59
CA SER A 52 -31.43 -5.05 -2.26
C SER A 52 -31.45 -3.65 -1.65
N GLN A 53 -30.30 -2.97 -1.71
CA GLN A 53 -30.33 -1.51 -1.73
C GLN A 53 -30.99 -1.08 -3.05
N GLU A 54 -32.31 -0.90 -2.98
CA GLU A 54 -33.12 -0.31 -4.02
C GLU A 54 -32.63 1.12 -4.30
N GLU A 55 -32.77 1.57 -5.54
CA GLU A 55 -32.48 2.94 -5.95
C GLU A 55 -33.26 3.93 -5.06
N GLN A 56 -32.63 5.02 -4.65
CA GLN A 56 -33.25 5.97 -3.71
C GLN A 56 -33.53 7.30 -4.40
N LEU A 57 -34.80 7.72 -4.44
CA LEU A 57 -35.18 9.02 -4.99
C LEU A 57 -35.05 10.10 -3.91
N ILE A 58 -34.20 11.09 -4.17
CA ILE A 58 -34.04 12.27 -3.34
C ILE A 58 -34.77 13.44 -3.99
N VAL A 59 -35.49 14.22 -3.18
CA VAL A 59 -36.21 15.44 -3.60
C VAL A 59 -35.80 16.60 -2.70
N LYS A 60 -35.42 17.71 -3.33
CA LYS A 60 -35.16 19.00 -2.70
C LYS A 60 -36.28 19.96 -3.05
N PHE A 61 -36.94 20.54 -2.06
CA PHE A 61 -37.92 21.61 -2.30
C PHE A 61 -37.27 23.00 -2.30
N LYS A 62 -37.89 23.95 -2.99
CA LYS A 62 -37.47 25.36 -2.97
C LYS A 62 -37.75 25.99 -1.61
N ASN A 63 -36.91 26.95 -1.21
CA ASN A 63 -37.08 27.75 0.01
C ASN A 63 -38.42 28.54 0.09
N GLU A 64 -39.17 28.62 -1.00
CA GLU A 64 -40.50 29.23 -1.08
C GLU A 64 -41.61 28.35 -0.48
N ILE A 65 -41.34 27.05 -0.23
CA ILE A 65 -42.28 26.14 0.43
C ILE A 65 -42.14 26.26 1.95
N ASP A 66 -43.23 26.63 2.64
CA ASP A 66 -43.28 26.72 4.10
C ASP A 66 -43.53 25.33 4.72
N LEU A 67 -42.53 24.44 4.63
CA LEU A 67 -42.58 23.09 5.21
C LEU A 67 -41.60 22.96 6.40
N PRO A 68 -42.05 22.39 7.54
CA PRO A 68 -41.13 22.04 8.61
C PRO A 68 -40.32 20.80 8.21
N TYR A 69 -39.04 20.78 8.59
CA TYR A 69 -38.15 19.65 8.33
C TYR A 69 -38.41 18.50 9.31
N GLU A 70 -39.40 17.68 8.96
CA GLU A 70 -39.95 16.57 9.72
C GLU A 70 -40.14 15.34 8.81
N ASP A 71 -40.23 14.14 9.39
CA ASP A 71 -40.60 12.93 8.64
C ASP A 71 -42.15 12.86 8.48
N GLY A 72 -42.65 12.41 7.33
CA GLY A 72 -44.08 12.30 7.06
C GLY A 72 -44.76 13.58 6.55
N ILE A 73 -43.98 14.54 6.01
CA ILE A 73 -44.51 15.84 5.53
C ILE A 73 -45.48 15.72 4.34
N GLU A 74 -45.54 14.59 3.64
CA GLU A 74 -46.52 14.37 2.57
C GLU A 74 -47.97 14.57 3.04
N LYS A 75 -48.26 14.29 4.32
CA LYS A 75 -49.59 14.52 4.92
C LYS A 75 -49.92 16.01 5.04
N ARG A 76 -48.92 16.86 5.26
CA ARG A 76 -49.08 18.33 5.22
C ARG A 76 -49.26 18.80 3.77
N ILE A 77 -48.53 18.22 2.81
CA ILE A 77 -48.66 18.53 1.38
C ILE A 77 -50.05 18.18 0.83
N LYS A 78 -50.58 16.99 1.15
CA LYS A 78 -51.93 16.53 0.77
C LYS A 78 -53.04 17.50 1.24
N ASN A 79 -52.92 18.04 2.46
CA ASN A 79 -53.98 18.79 3.13
C ASN A 79 -53.79 20.33 3.14
N GLY A 80 -52.61 20.84 2.79
CA GLY A 80 -52.29 22.27 2.80
C GLY A 80 -52.57 23.00 1.47
N ASN A 81 -52.12 24.25 1.36
CA ASN A 81 -52.30 25.05 0.13
C ASN A 81 -51.09 25.01 -0.83
N TYR A 82 -50.57 23.82 -1.09
CA TYR A 82 -49.46 23.57 -2.02
C TYR A 82 -49.95 23.34 -3.47
N ASP A 83 -49.01 23.23 -4.41
CA ASP A 83 -49.33 23.11 -5.83
C ASP A 83 -50.10 21.82 -6.17
N ASN A 84 -50.87 21.88 -7.26
CA ASN A 84 -51.78 20.81 -7.64
C ASN A 84 -51.05 19.53 -8.11
N ASN A 85 -49.81 19.62 -8.60
CA ASN A 85 -49.06 18.46 -9.10
C ASN A 85 -48.53 17.63 -7.91
N LEU A 86 -47.98 18.26 -6.87
CA LEU A 86 -47.61 17.55 -5.62
C LEU A 86 -48.84 16.96 -4.92
N LYS A 87 -49.94 17.71 -4.81
CA LYS A 87 -51.20 17.19 -4.24
C LYS A 87 -51.70 15.97 -4.99
N LYS A 88 -51.71 16.04 -6.33
CA LYS A 88 -52.12 14.93 -7.19
C LYS A 88 -51.19 13.72 -7.02
N LEU A 89 -49.87 13.93 -7.09
CA LEU A 89 -48.86 12.89 -6.86
C LEU A 89 -49.11 12.13 -5.56
N PHE A 90 -49.25 12.85 -4.44
CA PHE A 90 -49.45 12.24 -3.13
C PHE A 90 -50.87 11.67 -2.91
N SER A 91 -51.87 12.12 -3.68
CA SER A 91 -53.24 11.56 -3.65
C SER A 91 -53.37 10.29 -4.49
N GLU A 92 -52.68 10.23 -5.63
CA GLU A 92 -52.66 9.05 -6.52
C GLU A 92 -51.73 7.94 -6.00
N ASN A 93 -50.77 8.27 -5.16
CA ASN A 93 -49.76 7.35 -4.64
C ASN A 93 -49.77 7.47 -3.10
N THR A 94 -50.83 6.93 -2.48
CA THR A 94 -51.15 7.15 -1.06
C THR A 94 -50.10 6.61 -0.10
N GLU A 95 -49.35 5.60 -0.51
CA GLU A 95 -48.30 4.89 0.24
C GLU A 95 -46.91 5.54 0.14
N LEU A 96 -46.72 6.59 -0.68
CA LEU A 96 -45.45 7.34 -0.67
C LEU A 96 -45.29 8.08 0.65
N THR A 97 -44.07 8.08 1.20
CA THR A 97 -43.67 8.89 2.35
C THR A 97 -42.43 9.70 2.06
N LEU A 98 -42.32 10.87 2.70
CA LEU A 98 -41.13 11.72 2.67
C LEU A 98 -40.45 11.67 4.03
N ASN A 99 -39.22 11.18 4.09
CA ASN A 99 -38.38 11.23 5.29
C ASN A 99 -37.23 12.21 5.07
N ARG A 100 -36.70 12.79 6.16
CA ARG A 100 -35.56 13.71 6.13
C ARG A 100 -34.30 12.99 5.63
N LEU A 101 -33.61 13.57 4.64
CA LEU A 101 -32.36 13.01 4.13
C LEU A 101 -31.23 13.06 5.17
N PHE A 102 -31.09 14.21 5.85
CA PHE A 102 -30.15 14.41 6.95
C PHE A 102 -30.88 14.25 8.28
N SER A 103 -30.78 13.08 8.89
CA SER A 103 -31.44 12.73 10.16
C SER A 103 -30.48 12.62 11.36
N SER A 104 -29.17 12.50 11.11
CA SER A 104 -28.13 12.28 12.14
C SER A 104 -27.75 13.53 12.95
N VAL A 105 -28.16 14.73 12.51
CA VAL A 105 -27.87 16.01 13.16
C VAL A 105 -29.19 16.74 13.41
N ASN A 106 -29.30 17.46 14.54
CA ASN A 106 -30.51 18.19 14.88
C ASN A 106 -30.77 19.33 13.87
N PRO A 107 -32.01 19.52 13.35
CA PRO A 107 -32.33 20.59 12.41
C PRO A 107 -31.86 22.00 12.84
N ILE A 108 -31.91 22.31 14.14
CA ILE A 108 -31.46 23.61 14.70
C ILE A 108 -29.94 23.80 14.55
N GLU A 109 -29.17 22.72 14.56
CA GLU A 109 -27.71 22.77 14.39
C GLU A 109 -27.35 22.92 12.90
N ILE A 110 -28.08 22.24 12.02
CA ILE A 110 -27.99 22.40 10.56
C ILE A 110 -28.29 23.86 10.16
N GLU A 111 -29.30 24.50 10.78
CA GLU A 111 -29.61 25.92 10.55
C GLU A 111 -28.49 26.86 11.05
N LYS A 112 -27.86 26.56 12.20
CA LYS A 112 -26.71 27.33 12.70
C LYS A 112 -25.47 27.22 11.79
N LEU A 113 -25.30 26.09 11.10
CA LEU A 113 -24.24 25.91 10.10
C LEU A 113 -24.48 26.76 8.85
N SER A 114 -25.73 26.88 8.38
CA SER A 114 -26.09 27.72 7.22
C SER A 114 -26.23 29.22 7.55
N LEU A 115 -26.26 29.60 8.83
CA LEU A 115 -26.18 31.01 9.26
C LEU A 115 -24.75 31.57 9.22
N HIS A 116 -23.73 30.76 9.48
CA HIS A 116 -22.32 31.20 9.45
C HIS A 116 -21.81 31.52 8.03
N SER A 117 -22.46 31.01 6.98
CA SER A 117 -22.08 31.25 5.58
C SER A 117 -22.69 32.52 4.96
N LYS A 118 -23.55 33.27 5.67
CA LYS A 118 -24.23 34.48 5.15
C LYS A 118 -23.36 35.74 5.03
N SER A 119 -22.06 35.67 5.34
CA SER A 119 -21.15 36.83 5.32
C SER A 119 -20.59 37.20 3.94
N PHE A 120 -20.81 36.38 2.91
CA PHE A 120 -20.47 36.68 1.51
C PHE A 120 -21.71 36.59 0.63
N ALA A 121 -22.01 37.66 -0.12
CA ALA A 121 -23.30 37.85 -0.75
C ALA A 121 -23.43 37.18 -2.13
N ASN A 122 -24.38 36.23 -2.27
CA ASN A 122 -25.50 36.36 -3.23
C ASN A 122 -26.58 35.27 -3.00
N GLN A 123 -27.71 35.38 -3.70
CA GLN A 123 -28.98 34.71 -3.39
C GLN A 123 -29.06 33.21 -3.76
N SER A 124 -28.35 32.34 -3.04
CA SER A 124 -28.76 30.92 -2.90
C SER A 124 -28.33 30.36 -1.54
N ALA A 125 -29.18 30.50 -0.53
CA ALA A 125 -28.98 29.81 0.73
C ALA A 125 -29.13 28.30 0.50
N ASN A 126 -28.02 27.56 0.54
CA ASN A 126 -28.00 26.10 0.47
C ASN A 126 -28.69 25.51 1.71
N ASN A 127 -30.00 25.38 1.63
CA ASN A 127 -30.82 24.93 2.74
C ASN A 127 -30.89 23.40 2.77
N LEU A 128 -30.05 22.81 3.62
CA LEU A 128 -30.02 21.36 3.85
C LEU A 128 -31.35 20.84 4.45
N LEU A 129 -32.17 21.71 5.03
CA LEU A 129 -33.47 21.39 5.63
C LEU A 129 -34.61 21.25 4.60
N ASN A 130 -34.30 21.24 3.29
CA ASN A 130 -35.28 21.02 2.23
C ASN A 130 -35.15 19.65 1.53
N TYR A 131 -34.18 18.82 1.94
CA TYR A 131 -33.89 17.53 1.28
C TYR A 131 -34.61 16.36 1.96
N TYR A 132 -35.39 15.63 1.17
CA TYR A 132 -36.13 14.46 1.61
C TYR A 132 -35.77 13.25 0.74
N ILE A 133 -35.70 12.08 1.37
CA ILE A 133 -35.73 10.80 0.66
C ILE A 133 -37.19 10.36 0.50
N VAL A 134 -37.55 9.98 -0.71
CA VAL A 134 -38.86 9.40 -1.05
C VAL A 134 -38.80 7.90 -0.78
N GLN A 135 -39.62 7.43 0.15
CA GLN A 135 -39.92 6.01 0.28
C GLN A 135 -41.16 5.67 -0.55
N ALA A 136 -41.01 4.69 -1.42
CA ALA A 136 -42.07 4.15 -2.26
C ALA A 136 -42.17 2.63 -2.06
N PRO A 137 -43.36 2.02 -2.22
CA PRO A 137 -43.46 0.57 -2.26
C PRO A 137 -42.80 -0.02 -3.52
N ASN A 138 -42.27 -1.23 -3.40
CA ASN A 138 -41.47 -1.95 -4.42
C ASN A 138 -42.15 -2.16 -5.79
N ASN A 139 -43.44 -1.82 -5.94
CA ASN A 139 -44.20 -1.93 -7.18
C ASN A 139 -44.28 -0.62 -7.98
N ILE A 140 -43.72 0.49 -7.48
CA ILE A 140 -43.69 1.78 -8.20
C ILE A 140 -42.32 2.00 -8.82
N GLU A 141 -42.29 2.19 -10.14
CA GLU A 141 -41.09 2.51 -10.91
C GLU A 141 -40.56 3.90 -10.56
N ILE A 142 -39.32 3.96 -10.06
CA ILE A 142 -38.76 5.17 -9.43
C ILE A 142 -38.51 6.29 -10.46
N GLU A 143 -38.16 5.94 -11.70
CA GLU A 143 -38.08 6.91 -12.81
C GLU A 143 -39.41 7.63 -13.09
N LEU A 144 -40.55 6.94 -12.92
CA LEU A 144 -41.87 7.56 -13.09
C LEU A 144 -42.20 8.48 -11.92
N LEU A 145 -41.71 8.20 -10.71
CA LEU A 145 -41.83 9.10 -9.56
C LEU A 145 -40.97 10.35 -9.75
N LEU A 146 -39.70 10.20 -10.17
CA LEU A 146 -38.81 11.31 -10.49
C LEU A 146 -39.48 12.30 -11.45
N LYS A 147 -39.93 11.80 -12.61
CA LYS A 147 -40.63 12.60 -13.64
C LYS A 147 -41.88 13.31 -13.11
N LYS A 148 -42.59 12.73 -12.12
CA LYS A 148 -43.74 13.38 -11.47
C LYS A 148 -43.33 14.49 -10.51
N PHE A 149 -42.28 14.30 -9.70
CA PHE A 149 -41.76 15.36 -8.82
C PHE A 149 -41.25 16.57 -9.63
N GLU A 150 -40.55 16.34 -10.74
CA GLU A 150 -40.09 17.39 -11.66
C GLU A 150 -41.22 18.25 -12.26
N THR A 151 -42.48 17.77 -12.27
CA THR A 151 -43.62 18.59 -12.74
C THR A 151 -44.06 19.67 -11.74
N SER A 152 -43.60 19.65 -10.49
CA SER A 152 -43.97 20.65 -9.49
C SER A 152 -43.08 21.90 -9.60
N PRO A 153 -43.65 23.11 -9.66
CA PRO A 153 -42.88 24.34 -9.57
C PRO A 153 -42.23 24.57 -8.19
N LEU A 154 -42.60 23.80 -7.16
CA LEU A 154 -42.08 23.89 -5.80
C LEU A 154 -40.91 22.93 -5.52
N VAL A 155 -40.69 21.94 -6.39
CA VAL A 155 -39.46 21.13 -6.38
C VAL A 155 -38.33 21.98 -6.97
N GLU A 156 -37.21 22.02 -6.27
CA GLU A 156 -35.98 22.67 -6.74
C GLU A 156 -35.15 21.69 -7.58
N GLU A 157 -35.07 20.45 -7.09
CA GLU A 157 -34.30 19.36 -7.71
C GLU A 157 -34.88 18.02 -7.25
N ALA A 158 -34.89 17.02 -8.13
CA ALA A 158 -35.15 15.64 -7.78
C ALA A 158 -34.18 14.75 -8.55
N TYR A 159 -33.65 13.71 -7.94
CA TYR A 159 -32.68 12.81 -8.58
C TYR A 159 -32.69 11.43 -7.93
N ILE A 160 -32.33 10.41 -8.72
CA ILE A 160 -32.07 9.07 -8.22
C ILE A 160 -30.62 9.04 -7.71
N GLN A 161 -30.43 8.64 -6.46
CA GLN A 161 -29.12 8.40 -5.89
C GLN A 161 -28.54 7.11 -6.48
N GLU A 162 -27.46 7.24 -7.27
CA GLU A 162 -26.75 6.11 -7.86
C GLU A 162 -26.18 5.16 -6.80
N LYS A 163 -26.16 3.85 -7.10
CA LYS A 163 -25.55 2.83 -6.23
C LYS A 163 -24.05 3.09 -6.10
N GLN A 164 -23.62 3.57 -4.94
CA GLN A 164 -22.20 3.72 -4.63
C GLN A 164 -21.53 2.34 -4.53
N ILE A 165 -20.74 1.98 -5.55
CA ILE A 165 -19.79 0.88 -5.45
C ILE A 165 -18.63 1.38 -4.59
N LEU A 166 -18.68 1.08 -3.28
CA LEU A 166 -17.62 1.40 -2.33
C LEU A 166 -16.41 0.48 -2.54
N THR A 167 -15.60 0.76 -3.56
CA THR A 167 -14.24 0.23 -3.66
C THR A 167 -13.32 0.92 -2.64
N PRO A 168 -12.65 0.18 -1.74
CA PRO A 168 -11.65 0.77 -0.85
C PRO A 168 -10.48 1.38 -1.65
N PRO A 169 -9.80 2.41 -1.14
CA PRO A 169 -8.59 2.93 -1.76
C PRO A 169 -7.51 1.84 -1.81
N GLU A 170 -6.93 1.66 -2.98
CA GLU A 170 -5.87 0.69 -3.29
C GLU A 170 -4.64 0.97 -2.40
N ILE A 171 -4.41 0.10 -1.41
CA ILE A 171 -3.22 0.16 -0.55
C ILE A 171 -2.03 -0.35 -1.37
N GLN A 172 -0.84 0.20 -1.11
CA GLN A 172 0.36 -0.14 -1.85
C GLN A 172 1.39 -0.99 -1.10
N LEU A 173 1.95 -1.91 -1.86
CA LEU A 173 2.45 -3.21 -1.43
C LEU A 173 3.90 -3.34 -1.93
N PRO A 174 4.83 -3.88 -1.14
CA PRO A 174 6.17 -4.20 -1.64
C PRO A 174 6.09 -5.24 -2.77
N ASP A 175 7.08 -5.23 -3.67
CA ASP A 175 7.26 -6.30 -4.65
C ASP A 175 7.77 -7.54 -3.90
N LEU A 176 6.82 -8.42 -3.61
CA LEU A 176 6.96 -9.62 -2.83
C LEU A 176 6.77 -10.81 -3.76
N SER A 177 7.30 -11.98 -3.39
CA SER A 177 7.02 -13.22 -4.12
C SER A 177 5.54 -13.59 -4.19
N VAL A 178 4.68 -12.93 -3.42
CA VAL A 178 3.23 -13.13 -3.25
C VAL A 178 2.55 -11.77 -3.10
N ASN A 179 1.25 -11.60 -3.35
CA ASN A 179 0.56 -10.32 -3.28
C ASN A 179 -0.45 -10.20 -2.12
N PRO A 180 0.01 -10.20 -0.85
CA PRO A 180 -0.82 -10.47 0.33
C PRO A 180 -1.99 -9.51 0.56
N TYR A 181 -2.11 -8.40 -0.16
CA TYR A 181 -3.15 -7.40 0.08
C TYR A 181 -4.21 -7.35 -1.03
N ASP A 182 -4.14 -8.23 -2.03
CA ASP A 182 -5.32 -8.55 -2.85
C ASP A 182 -6.21 -9.62 -2.19
N ASP A 183 -5.68 -10.38 -1.22
CA ASP A 183 -6.43 -11.26 -0.32
C ASP A 183 -7.23 -10.46 0.74
N PRO A 184 -8.59 -10.48 0.73
CA PRO A 184 -9.42 -9.52 1.48
C PRO A 184 -9.28 -9.50 3.00
N ARG A 185 -8.75 -10.57 3.62
CA ARG A 185 -8.63 -10.74 5.07
C ARG A 185 -7.22 -10.47 5.62
N PHE A 186 -6.20 -10.27 4.79
CA PHE A 186 -4.82 -10.04 5.26
C PHE A 186 -4.68 -8.92 6.30
N LYS A 187 -5.45 -7.84 6.16
CA LYS A 187 -5.57 -6.75 7.15
C LYS A 187 -5.97 -7.18 8.58
N ASN A 188 -6.52 -8.38 8.74
CA ASN A 188 -6.88 -8.98 10.03
C ASN A 188 -5.76 -9.91 10.56
N GLN A 189 -4.87 -10.40 9.70
CA GLN A 189 -3.82 -11.37 10.02
C GLN A 189 -2.61 -10.69 10.70
N GLY A 190 -2.85 -10.01 11.81
CA GLY A 190 -1.86 -9.16 12.49
C GLY A 190 -0.59 -9.88 12.97
N TYR A 191 -0.60 -11.21 13.02
CA TYR A 191 0.59 -12.04 13.26
C TYR A 191 1.59 -12.02 12.10
N LEU A 192 1.18 -11.64 10.89
CA LEU A 192 2.06 -11.50 9.71
C LEU A 192 2.79 -10.16 9.68
N GLU A 193 2.28 -9.15 10.37
CA GLU A 193 2.83 -7.79 10.40
C GLU A 193 4.24 -7.72 10.99
N ALA A 194 4.91 -6.59 10.81
CA ALA A 194 6.25 -6.37 11.33
C ALA A 194 6.32 -6.50 12.86
N ALA A 195 7.47 -6.95 13.36
CA ALA A 195 7.80 -6.87 14.78
C ALA A 195 7.74 -5.41 15.27
N PRO A 196 7.26 -5.13 16.50
CA PRO A 196 6.99 -6.10 17.56
C PRO A 196 5.57 -6.67 17.56
N LYS A 197 4.75 -6.48 16.51
CA LYS A 197 3.35 -6.95 16.48
C LYS A 197 3.22 -8.38 15.95
N GLY A 198 3.89 -8.69 14.85
CA GLY A 198 3.89 -10.02 14.24
C GLY A 198 5.31 -10.53 13.96
N ILE A 199 5.40 -11.57 13.13
CA ILE A 199 6.67 -12.22 12.74
C ILE A 199 7.37 -11.57 11.53
N ASN A 200 6.78 -10.53 10.93
CA ASN A 200 7.31 -9.86 9.73
C ASN A 200 7.41 -10.77 8.50
N ALA A 201 6.33 -11.49 8.18
CA ALA A 201 6.28 -12.46 7.07
C ALA A 201 6.60 -11.83 5.71
N SER A 202 6.17 -10.58 5.49
CA SER A 202 6.45 -9.84 4.26
C SER A 202 7.93 -9.56 4.03
N HIS A 203 8.77 -9.46 5.07
CA HIS A 203 10.20 -9.38 4.84
C HIS A 203 10.76 -10.69 4.28
N ALA A 204 10.31 -11.85 4.77
CA ALA A 204 10.72 -13.14 4.21
C ALA A 204 10.26 -13.28 2.76
N TRP A 205 9.04 -12.89 2.43
CA TRP A 205 8.51 -12.94 1.05
C TRP A 205 9.28 -12.06 0.04
N SER A 206 10.11 -11.10 0.49
CA SER A 206 11.01 -10.30 -0.36
C SER A 206 12.32 -11.01 -0.73
N ILE A 207 12.54 -12.22 -0.20
CA ILE A 207 13.70 -13.09 -0.43
C ILE A 207 13.22 -14.39 -1.07
N LYS A 208 13.88 -14.88 -2.12
CA LYS A 208 13.46 -16.11 -2.83
C LYS A 208 13.44 -17.32 -1.89
N GLY A 209 12.38 -18.13 -2.04
CA GLY A 209 12.08 -19.24 -1.15
C GLY A 209 11.42 -18.83 0.16
N GLY A 210 11.30 -17.53 0.48
CA GLY A 210 10.61 -17.06 1.70
C GLY A 210 9.10 -17.27 1.69
N ASP A 211 8.49 -17.46 0.52
CA ASP A 211 7.13 -17.99 0.35
C ASP A 211 7.02 -19.51 0.60
N GLY A 212 8.11 -20.17 1.03
CA GLY A 212 8.17 -21.60 1.29
C GLY A 212 8.35 -22.47 0.03
N LYS A 213 8.53 -21.88 -1.16
CA LYS A 213 8.78 -22.66 -2.39
C LYS A 213 9.96 -23.62 -2.22
N GLY A 214 9.78 -24.88 -2.61
CA GLY A 214 10.81 -25.92 -2.47
C GLY A 214 10.88 -26.61 -1.09
N THR A 215 9.98 -26.27 -0.17
CA THR A 215 9.82 -26.96 1.12
C THR A 215 8.61 -27.90 1.13
N THR A 216 8.62 -28.91 2.00
CA THR A 216 7.41 -29.64 2.40
C THR A 216 7.03 -29.27 3.82
N PHE A 217 5.77 -28.91 4.02
CA PHE A 217 5.13 -28.73 5.33
C PHE A 217 4.10 -29.85 5.53
N VAL A 218 4.08 -30.44 6.73
CA VAL A 218 3.13 -31.47 7.13
C VAL A 218 2.47 -31.09 8.44
N ASP A 219 1.13 -31.07 8.45
CA ASP A 219 0.34 -30.93 9.65
C ASP A 219 -0.13 -32.30 10.18
N MET A 220 -0.04 -32.50 11.51
CA MET A 220 -0.47 -33.72 12.20
C MET A 220 -1.57 -33.41 13.21
N GLU A 221 -2.81 -33.72 12.84
CA GLU A 221 -4.05 -33.38 13.53
C GLU A 221 -5.04 -34.57 13.36
N TYR A 222 -6.32 -34.42 13.72
CA TYR A 222 -7.37 -35.43 13.51
C TYR A 222 -8.09 -35.32 12.17
N GLY A 223 -8.18 -34.12 11.58
CA GLY A 223 -8.95 -33.92 10.34
C GLY A 223 -8.89 -32.51 9.76
N TRP A 224 -9.31 -32.39 8.50
CA TRP A 224 -9.18 -31.18 7.66
C TRP A 224 -10.26 -31.11 6.58
N LEU A 225 -10.65 -29.89 6.19
CA LEU A 225 -11.46 -29.62 4.99
C LEU A 225 -10.50 -29.30 3.83
N LEU A 226 -9.91 -30.35 3.24
CA LEU A 226 -8.86 -30.22 2.21
C LEU A 226 -9.33 -29.57 0.89
N ASN A 227 -10.64 -29.37 0.73
CA ASN A 227 -11.26 -28.67 -0.40
C ASN A 227 -11.82 -27.28 -0.02
N HIS A 228 -11.31 -26.68 1.07
CA HIS A 228 -11.54 -25.27 1.36
C HIS A 228 -11.07 -24.41 0.18
N GLU A 229 -11.81 -23.36 -0.18
CA GLU A 229 -11.56 -22.54 -1.39
C GLU A 229 -10.14 -21.97 -1.44
N ASP A 230 -9.63 -21.58 -0.28
CA ASP A 230 -8.31 -20.98 -0.05
C ASP A 230 -7.16 -22.03 0.09
N LEU A 231 -7.46 -23.32 -0.08
CA LEU A 231 -6.51 -24.43 0.04
C LEU A 231 -6.62 -25.46 -1.09
N VAL A 232 -7.61 -25.35 -1.98
CA VAL A 232 -8.00 -26.42 -2.89
C VAL A 232 -6.97 -26.67 -4.00
N ASN A 233 -6.29 -25.64 -4.50
CA ASN A 233 -5.32 -25.78 -5.59
C ASN A 233 -3.95 -26.27 -5.09
N LYS A 234 -3.69 -26.23 -3.78
CA LYS A 234 -2.55 -26.94 -3.15
C LYS A 234 -2.56 -28.44 -3.41
N ASN A 235 -3.71 -29.05 -3.70
CA ASN A 235 -3.87 -30.49 -3.86
C ASN A 235 -3.34 -31.29 -2.65
N ILE A 236 -3.68 -30.83 -1.44
CA ILE A 236 -3.15 -31.34 -0.16
C ILE A 236 -3.38 -32.84 -0.03
N LYS A 237 -2.31 -33.60 0.24
CA LYS A 237 -2.36 -35.06 0.33
C LYS A 237 -2.36 -35.54 1.78
N LEU A 238 -3.37 -36.36 2.13
CA LEU A 238 -3.34 -37.18 3.33
C LEU A 238 -2.32 -38.32 3.13
N MET A 239 -1.31 -38.37 4.00
CA MET A 239 -0.18 -39.31 3.89
C MET A 239 -0.53 -40.70 4.43
N SER A 240 -1.21 -40.76 5.59
CA SER A 240 -1.76 -41.97 6.21
C SER A 240 -2.75 -41.59 7.32
N GLY A 241 -3.55 -42.57 7.75
CA GLY A 241 -4.59 -42.38 8.75
C GLY A 241 -5.92 -41.89 8.16
N GLN A 242 -6.88 -41.64 9.04
CA GLN A 242 -8.25 -41.27 8.68
C GLN A 242 -8.48 -39.77 8.89
N ASN A 243 -8.97 -39.07 7.86
CA ASN A 243 -9.41 -37.67 7.99
C ASN A 243 -10.79 -37.63 8.67
N ILE A 244 -10.85 -37.20 9.95
CA ILE A 244 -12.07 -37.20 10.75
C ILE A 244 -12.82 -35.88 10.60
N SER A 245 -13.94 -35.90 9.87
CA SER A 245 -14.79 -34.72 9.61
C SER A 245 -15.20 -33.95 10.87
N GLN A 246 -15.38 -34.62 12.00
CA GLN A 246 -15.76 -34.01 13.28
C GLN A 246 -14.70 -33.06 13.85
N HIS A 247 -13.43 -33.18 13.43
CA HIS A 247 -12.31 -32.38 13.92
C HIS A 247 -11.75 -31.40 12.87
N ARG A 248 -12.33 -31.40 11.66
CA ARG A 248 -11.80 -30.63 10.52
C ARG A 248 -11.71 -29.12 10.74
N ALA A 249 -12.50 -28.56 11.66
CA ALA A 249 -12.46 -27.13 11.97
C ALA A 249 -11.06 -26.68 12.42
N HIS A 250 -10.43 -27.47 13.30
CA HIS A 250 -9.14 -27.15 13.89
C HIS A 250 -8.02 -27.28 12.85
N GLY A 251 -7.83 -28.45 12.24
CA GLY A 251 -6.79 -28.64 11.23
C GLY A 251 -6.93 -27.71 10.02
N THR A 252 -8.15 -27.36 9.60
CA THR A 252 -8.33 -26.34 8.55
C THR A 252 -7.86 -24.96 9.01
N SER A 253 -8.04 -24.61 10.28
CA SER A 253 -7.54 -23.34 10.86
C SER A 253 -6.01 -23.31 10.96
N VAL A 254 -5.39 -24.45 11.28
CA VAL A 254 -3.93 -24.62 11.30
C VAL A 254 -3.33 -24.49 9.90
N LEU A 255 -3.95 -25.14 8.91
CA LEU A 255 -3.50 -25.07 7.52
C LEU A 255 -3.52 -23.65 6.95
N GLY A 256 -4.56 -22.85 7.19
CA GLY A 256 -4.63 -21.48 6.65
C GLY A 256 -3.47 -20.58 7.09
N ILE A 257 -3.09 -20.63 8.37
CA ILE A 257 -1.98 -19.84 8.93
C ILE A 257 -0.66 -20.08 8.18
N VAL A 258 -0.37 -21.33 7.82
CA VAL A 258 0.86 -21.67 7.11
C VAL A 258 0.68 -21.57 5.60
N SER A 259 -0.49 -21.93 5.09
CA SER A 259 -0.66 -22.45 3.73
C SER A 259 -1.89 -21.92 2.99
N SER A 260 -2.66 -20.95 3.49
CA SER A 260 -3.61 -20.22 2.60
C SER A 260 -2.89 -19.76 1.33
N GLU A 261 -3.60 -19.79 0.21
CA GLU A 261 -3.01 -19.47 -1.08
C GLU A 261 -2.81 -17.95 -1.24
N ASP A 262 -2.24 -17.54 -2.37
CA ASP A 262 -2.04 -16.15 -2.79
C ASP A 262 -2.89 -16.01 -4.06
N ASN A 263 -4.17 -15.65 -3.89
CA ASN A 263 -5.24 -16.02 -4.83
C ASN A 263 -6.41 -15.02 -4.93
N GLN A 264 -6.32 -13.85 -4.29
CA GLN A 264 -7.35 -12.80 -4.25
C GLN A 264 -8.61 -13.15 -3.45
N ILE A 265 -8.58 -14.21 -2.63
CA ILE A 265 -9.69 -14.61 -1.74
C ILE A 265 -9.19 -14.95 -0.34
N GLY A 266 -10.06 -14.86 0.66
CA GLY A 266 -9.71 -15.34 1.99
C GLY A 266 -8.49 -14.65 2.62
N ASN A 267 -7.55 -15.47 3.08
CA ASN A 267 -6.33 -15.11 3.80
C ASN A 267 -5.11 -15.42 2.94
N ILE A 268 -3.92 -15.03 3.40
CA ILE A 268 -2.65 -15.55 2.87
C ILE A 268 -1.86 -16.33 3.93
N GLY A 269 -1.28 -17.47 3.57
CA GLY A 269 -0.43 -18.26 4.47
C GLY A 269 0.96 -17.65 4.64
N ILE A 270 1.68 -17.98 5.72
CA ILE A 270 3.09 -17.57 5.91
C ILE A 270 4.01 -18.18 4.83
N ALA A 271 3.71 -19.39 4.37
CA ALA A 271 4.48 -20.13 3.37
C ALA A 271 3.56 -20.61 2.21
N PRO A 272 2.95 -19.68 1.44
CA PRO A 272 1.87 -19.96 0.51
C PRO A 272 2.35 -20.66 -0.79
N LYS A 273 3.65 -20.96 -0.95
CA LYS A 273 4.19 -21.84 -2.01
C LYS A 273 4.87 -23.11 -1.49
N ALA A 274 4.74 -23.43 -0.20
CA ALA A 274 5.14 -24.73 0.34
C ALA A 274 4.29 -25.88 -0.23
N ASN A 275 4.92 -27.06 -0.37
CA ASN A 275 4.22 -28.31 -0.69
C ASN A 275 3.57 -28.87 0.58
N VAL A 276 2.24 -28.90 0.63
CA VAL A 276 1.47 -29.20 1.84
C VAL A 276 1.00 -30.66 1.85
N LYS A 277 1.19 -31.33 2.98
CA LYS A 277 0.60 -32.65 3.26
C LYS A 277 -0.03 -32.65 4.65
N VAL A 278 -0.84 -33.67 4.93
CA VAL A 278 -1.44 -33.89 6.25
C VAL A 278 -1.32 -35.35 6.68
N ILE A 279 -1.32 -35.62 7.98
CA ILE A 279 -1.23 -36.99 8.50
C ILE A 279 -2.04 -37.16 9.80
N SER A 280 -2.92 -38.16 9.84
CA SER A 280 -3.87 -38.28 10.96
C SER A 280 -3.32 -39.07 12.14
N GLN A 281 -3.59 -38.56 13.34
CA GLN A 281 -3.37 -39.29 14.60
C GLN A 281 -4.36 -40.45 14.79
N ILE A 282 -5.49 -40.46 14.06
CA ILE A 282 -6.33 -41.65 13.92
C ILE A 282 -5.77 -42.48 12.76
N ARG A 283 -5.21 -43.65 13.08
CA ARG A 283 -4.52 -44.50 12.11
C ARG A 283 -5.53 -45.28 11.26
N ASP A 284 -5.07 -45.94 10.20
CA ASP A 284 -5.96 -46.57 9.20
C ASP A 284 -6.94 -47.59 9.81
N ASN A 285 -6.55 -48.23 10.91
CA ASN A 285 -7.34 -49.17 11.71
C ASN A 285 -8.35 -48.49 12.68
N GLY A 286 -8.49 -47.16 12.65
CA GLY A 286 -9.35 -46.38 13.54
C GLY A 286 -8.78 -46.11 14.94
N ILE A 287 -7.58 -46.60 15.27
CA ILE A 287 -6.98 -46.43 16.60
C ILE A 287 -6.23 -45.09 16.66
N TYR A 288 -6.39 -44.37 17.76
CA TYR A 288 -5.57 -43.19 18.06
C TYR A 288 -4.14 -43.60 18.44
N ASN A 289 -3.13 -43.14 17.69
CA ASN A 289 -1.73 -43.36 18.01
C ASN A 289 -0.84 -42.24 17.44
N THR A 290 -0.45 -41.30 18.30
CA THR A 290 0.41 -40.16 17.95
C THR A 290 1.83 -40.60 17.56
N ALA A 291 2.44 -41.56 18.26
CA ALA A 291 3.80 -42.01 17.98
C ALA A 291 3.91 -42.68 16.59
N ASP A 292 2.93 -43.52 16.21
CA ASP A 292 2.88 -44.13 14.88
C ASP A 292 2.60 -43.11 13.76
N ALA A 293 1.79 -42.08 14.04
CA ALA A 293 1.60 -40.98 13.09
C ALA A 293 2.91 -40.21 12.85
N ILE A 294 3.66 -39.89 13.91
CA ILE A 294 4.99 -39.25 13.81
C ILE A 294 5.95 -40.14 13.02
N LEU A 295 6.07 -41.44 13.35
CA LEU A 295 6.96 -42.36 12.62
C LEU A 295 6.58 -42.50 11.14
N SER A 296 5.28 -42.52 10.83
CA SER A 296 4.78 -42.56 9.44
C SER A 296 5.08 -41.27 8.67
N ALA A 297 5.00 -40.10 9.32
CA ALA A 297 5.47 -38.84 8.74
C ALA A 297 6.99 -38.88 8.50
N VAL A 298 7.75 -39.23 9.54
CA VAL A 298 9.22 -39.30 9.54
C VAL A 298 9.75 -40.25 8.47
N HIS A 299 9.09 -41.38 8.22
CA HIS A 299 9.44 -42.29 7.14
C HIS A 299 9.43 -41.58 5.76
N ASN A 300 8.41 -40.76 5.50
CA ASN A 300 8.11 -40.14 4.21
C ASN A 300 8.68 -38.73 4.01
N LEU A 301 9.29 -38.13 5.04
CA LEU A 301 9.89 -36.78 5.00
C LEU A 301 11.41 -36.83 4.88
N GLN A 302 11.99 -35.73 4.40
CA GLN A 302 13.44 -35.56 4.21
C GLN A 302 14.00 -34.51 5.18
N ALA A 303 15.34 -34.43 5.26
CA ALA A 303 16.00 -33.43 6.07
C ALA A 303 15.58 -32.01 5.64
N GLY A 304 15.20 -31.19 6.62
CA GLY A 304 14.71 -29.83 6.41
C GLY A 304 13.28 -29.70 5.89
N ASP A 305 12.50 -30.79 5.80
CA ASP A 305 11.04 -30.71 5.77
C ASP A 305 10.50 -30.41 7.18
N ILE A 306 9.28 -29.86 7.25
CA ILE A 306 8.65 -29.39 8.48
C ILE A 306 7.47 -30.30 8.84
N LEU A 307 7.44 -30.79 10.08
CA LEU A 307 6.33 -31.52 10.68
C LEU A 307 5.82 -30.75 11.91
N LEU A 308 4.56 -30.36 11.88
CA LEU A 308 3.87 -29.71 12.99
C LEU A 308 3.04 -30.73 13.76
N LEU A 309 3.16 -30.72 15.09
CA LEU A 309 2.43 -31.59 16.01
C LEU A 309 1.33 -30.81 16.71
N GLU A 310 0.14 -30.80 16.12
CA GLU A 310 -1.08 -30.28 16.72
C GLU A 310 -1.67 -31.33 17.67
N ALA A 311 -1.06 -31.43 18.85
CA ALA A 311 -1.44 -32.42 19.83
C ALA A 311 -1.15 -31.93 21.26
N GLN A 312 -1.93 -32.43 22.20
CA GLN A 312 -1.70 -32.24 23.64
C GLN A 312 -2.05 -33.53 24.39
N ALA A 313 -1.34 -33.80 25.48
CA ALA A 313 -1.45 -35.02 26.26
C ALA A 313 -2.09 -34.78 27.63
N SER A 314 -2.92 -35.72 28.08
CA SER A 314 -3.19 -35.94 29.50
C SER A 314 -2.07 -36.78 30.12
N TYR A 315 -1.79 -36.58 31.41
CA TYR A 315 -0.81 -37.37 32.17
C TYR A 315 -1.32 -37.65 33.58
N ASP A 316 -1.02 -38.84 34.11
CA ASP A 316 -1.47 -39.24 35.44
C ASP A 316 -0.94 -38.28 36.52
N GLY A 317 -1.81 -37.84 37.42
CA GLY A 317 -1.47 -36.87 38.47
C GLY A 317 -1.53 -35.39 38.05
N TYR A 318 -1.75 -35.08 36.77
CA TYR A 318 -1.94 -33.71 36.27
C TYR A 318 -3.41 -33.34 35.99
N GLY A 319 -4.31 -34.34 35.94
CA GLY A 319 -5.75 -34.14 35.73
C GLY A 319 -6.02 -33.49 34.37
N ASP A 320 -6.90 -32.48 34.36
CA ASP A 320 -7.29 -31.76 33.13
C ASP A 320 -6.23 -30.74 32.64
N LYS A 321 -5.05 -30.67 33.29
CA LYS A 321 -3.97 -29.77 32.90
C LYS A 321 -3.10 -30.36 31.81
N TYR A 322 -3.49 -30.13 30.56
CA TYR A 322 -2.79 -30.64 29.38
C TYR A 322 -1.30 -30.28 29.31
N LEU A 323 -0.51 -31.25 28.85
CA LEU A 323 0.94 -31.18 28.70
C LEU A 323 1.34 -31.38 27.22
N PRO A 324 2.56 -30.98 26.81
CA PRO A 324 3.11 -31.36 25.51
C PRO A 324 3.09 -32.88 25.33
N VAL A 325 3.06 -33.37 24.09
CA VAL A 325 2.96 -34.82 23.84
C VAL A 325 4.27 -35.57 24.12
N GLU A 326 5.42 -34.89 24.08
CA GLU A 326 6.73 -35.47 24.44
C GLU A 326 6.86 -35.90 25.92
N VAL A 327 5.84 -35.71 26.78
CA VAL A 327 5.81 -36.32 28.14
C VAL A 327 5.62 -37.83 28.12
N HIS A 328 5.12 -38.40 27.02
CA HIS A 328 4.97 -39.84 26.84
C HIS A 328 6.23 -40.40 26.13
N PRO A 329 6.92 -41.42 26.70
CA PRO A 329 8.22 -41.85 26.19
C PRO A 329 8.24 -42.33 24.74
N ASP A 330 7.18 -43.00 24.29
CA ASP A 330 7.01 -43.47 22.91
C ASP A 330 6.89 -42.33 21.91
N ILE A 331 6.21 -41.24 22.30
CA ILE A 331 6.10 -40.01 21.50
C ILE A 331 7.45 -39.26 21.51
N PHE A 332 8.10 -39.14 22.68
CA PHE A 332 9.43 -38.54 22.79
C PHE A 332 10.44 -39.22 21.86
N ASP A 333 10.50 -40.55 21.86
CA ASP A 333 11.43 -41.33 21.03
C ASP A 333 11.08 -41.18 19.54
N ALA A 334 9.79 -41.15 19.16
CA ALA A 334 9.37 -40.89 17.78
C ALA A 334 9.78 -39.50 17.27
N ILE A 335 9.67 -38.46 18.12
CA ILE A 335 10.15 -37.11 17.83
C ILE A 335 11.68 -37.11 17.67
N ARG A 336 12.41 -37.75 18.60
CA ARG A 336 13.88 -37.85 18.56
C ARG A 336 14.38 -38.49 17.28
N VAL A 337 13.76 -39.59 16.83
CA VAL A 337 14.09 -40.25 15.55
C VAL A 337 13.85 -39.33 14.35
N GLY A 338 12.78 -38.52 14.38
CA GLY A 338 12.52 -37.53 13.33
C GLY A 338 13.55 -36.40 13.27
N THR A 339 13.94 -35.85 14.42
CA THR A 339 14.93 -34.78 14.49
C THR A 339 16.35 -35.28 14.23
N ASP A 340 16.67 -36.54 14.56
CA ASP A 340 17.91 -37.22 14.16
C ASP A 340 17.98 -37.46 12.63
N LYS A 341 16.83 -37.68 11.98
CA LYS A 341 16.73 -37.69 10.50
C LYS A 341 16.86 -36.28 9.87
N GLY A 342 16.94 -35.23 10.70
CA GLY A 342 17.04 -33.83 10.26
C GLY A 342 15.70 -33.18 9.89
N ILE A 343 14.56 -33.78 10.25
CA ILE A 343 13.23 -33.17 10.06
C ILE A 343 13.01 -32.10 11.14
N ILE A 344 12.51 -30.94 10.73
CA ILE A 344 12.13 -29.87 11.66
C ILE A 344 10.80 -30.25 12.29
N ILE A 345 10.80 -30.57 13.59
CA ILE A 345 9.57 -30.85 14.34
C ILE A 345 9.20 -29.64 15.19
N ILE A 346 7.98 -29.13 15.00
CA ILE A 346 7.37 -28.06 15.79
C ILE A 346 6.30 -28.70 16.68
N GLU A 347 6.34 -28.44 18.00
CA GLU A 347 5.39 -29.02 18.96
C GLU A 347 4.63 -27.91 19.70
N ALA A 348 3.30 -28.03 19.75
CA ALA A 348 2.47 -27.16 20.57
C ALA A 348 2.76 -27.39 22.07
N GLY A 349 3.04 -26.33 22.83
CA GLY A 349 3.36 -26.41 24.26
C GLY A 349 2.19 -26.83 25.17
N ALA A 350 1.00 -27.03 24.61
CA ALA A 350 -0.26 -27.38 25.27
C ALA A 350 -0.85 -26.34 26.26
N ASN A 351 -2.14 -26.53 26.55
CA ASN A 351 -3.02 -25.52 27.16
C ASN A 351 -3.37 -25.84 28.63
N GLY A 352 -2.41 -26.28 29.44
CA GLY A 352 -2.65 -26.73 30.84
C GLY A 352 -2.28 -25.74 31.95
N SER A 353 -1.73 -24.56 31.62
CA SER A 353 -1.17 -23.59 32.59
C SER A 353 -0.11 -24.20 33.55
N ASN A 354 0.62 -25.21 33.07
CA ASN A 354 1.66 -25.90 33.82
C ASN A 354 3.01 -25.17 33.71
N ASP A 355 3.72 -25.09 34.84
CA ASP A 355 5.16 -24.85 34.84
C ASP A 355 5.88 -26.17 34.52
N LEU A 356 6.38 -26.30 33.29
CA LEU A 356 7.07 -27.49 32.81
C LEU A 356 8.40 -27.74 33.55
N ASP A 357 8.99 -26.71 34.20
CA ASP A 357 10.15 -26.89 35.07
C ASP A 357 9.80 -27.70 36.34
N ASN A 358 8.51 -27.86 36.63
CA ASN A 358 7.95 -28.64 37.72
C ASN A 358 7.20 -29.90 37.26
N PHE A 359 7.19 -30.20 35.95
CA PHE A 359 6.75 -31.52 35.47
C PHE A 359 7.61 -32.64 36.07
N LYS A 360 6.97 -33.76 36.39
CA LYS A 360 7.60 -35.00 36.82
C LYS A 360 6.96 -36.18 36.11
N ASP A 361 7.78 -37.07 35.56
CA ASP A 361 7.31 -38.35 35.04
C ASP A 361 6.84 -39.28 36.19
N ARG A 362 6.33 -40.47 35.84
CA ARG A 362 5.95 -41.53 36.81
C ARG A 362 7.10 -41.99 37.74
N ASN A 363 8.36 -41.70 37.41
CA ASN A 363 9.54 -42.00 38.23
C ASN A 363 10.00 -40.79 39.08
N GLY A 364 9.25 -39.68 39.05
CA GLY A 364 9.58 -38.44 39.75
C GLY A 364 10.61 -37.54 39.03
N LYS A 365 10.98 -37.87 37.79
CA LYS A 365 12.06 -37.24 37.02
C LYS A 365 11.60 -35.97 36.31
N LYS A 366 12.38 -34.88 36.46
CA LYS A 366 12.09 -33.58 35.84
C LYS A 366 12.58 -33.50 34.39
N ILE A 367 12.03 -34.34 33.51
CA ILE A 367 12.55 -34.53 32.13
C ILE A 367 12.41 -33.31 31.21
N LEU A 368 11.49 -32.38 31.49
CA LEU A 368 11.29 -31.15 30.70
C LEU A 368 12.11 -29.95 31.19
N ASN A 369 12.66 -30.00 32.41
CA ASN A 369 13.38 -28.87 32.99
C ASN A 369 14.83 -28.84 32.49
N ARG A 370 15.23 -27.87 31.64
CA ARG A 370 16.59 -27.79 31.07
C ARG A 370 17.70 -27.64 32.11
N ASN A 371 17.37 -27.22 33.33
CA ASN A 371 18.31 -27.08 34.45
C ASN A 371 18.37 -28.33 35.35
N SER A 372 17.63 -29.39 35.02
CA SER A 372 17.63 -30.66 35.73
C SER A 372 18.65 -31.64 35.14
N PRO A 373 19.36 -32.45 35.96
CA PRO A 373 20.16 -33.58 35.46
C PRO A 373 19.30 -34.68 34.83
N ASP A 374 17.98 -34.65 35.02
CA ASP A 374 17.03 -35.58 34.39
C ASP A 374 16.56 -35.13 32.99
N PHE A 375 16.99 -33.95 32.51
CA PHE A 375 16.50 -33.35 31.26
C PHE A 375 16.72 -34.27 30.05
N LYS A 376 15.75 -34.28 29.14
CA LYS A 376 15.85 -34.96 27.84
C LYS A 376 15.44 -34.02 26.71
N ASP A 377 16.24 -33.95 25.65
CA ASP A 377 15.94 -33.13 24.47
C ASP A 377 15.46 -33.99 23.29
N SER A 378 14.18 -33.89 22.97
CA SER A 378 13.55 -34.54 21.80
C SER A 378 14.02 -33.94 20.46
N GLY A 379 14.59 -32.73 20.49
CA GLY A 379 14.94 -31.94 19.31
C GLY A 379 13.79 -31.09 18.75
N ALA A 380 12.54 -31.25 19.24
CA ALA A 380 11.40 -30.45 18.76
C ALA A 380 11.44 -29.01 19.28
N ILE A 381 11.08 -28.06 18.41
CA ILE A 381 10.91 -26.65 18.73
C ILE A 381 9.55 -26.51 19.42
N MET A 382 9.53 -26.25 20.73
CA MET A 382 8.28 -26.21 21.51
C MET A 382 7.74 -24.78 21.64
N VAL A 383 6.45 -24.61 21.33
CA VAL A 383 5.82 -23.31 21.12
C VAL A 383 4.81 -22.95 22.21
N GLY A 384 5.04 -21.83 22.90
CA GLY A 384 4.09 -21.22 23.84
C GLY A 384 3.09 -20.28 23.17
N ALA A 385 2.06 -19.87 23.92
CA ALA A 385 1.02 -18.95 23.44
C ALA A 385 1.10 -17.57 24.13
N GLY A 386 1.34 -16.53 23.33
CA GLY A 386 1.32 -15.12 23.74
C GLY A 386 0.05 -14.38 23.28
N SER A 387 -0.29 -13.28 23.95
CA SER A 387 -1.41 -12.41 23.56
C SER A 387 -1.17 -11.71 22.23
N SER A 388 -2.22 -11.43 21.44
CA SER A 388 -2.08 -10.68 20.18
C SER A 388 -1.68 -9.22 20.39
N THR A 389 -2.07 -8.64 21.54
CA THR A 389 -1.78 -7.25 21.90
C THR A 389 -0.33 -7.10 22.36
N VAL A 390 0.35 -6.05 21.85
CA VAL A 390 1.70 -5.64 22.26
C VAL A 390 1.63 -4.73 23.51
N PRO A 391 2.49 -4.91 24.53
CA PRO A 391 3.51 -5.95 24.66
C PRO A 391 2.88 -7.33 24.89
N HIS A 392 3.33 -8.32 24.13
CA HIS A 392 2.81 -9.69 24.19
C HIS A 392 3.09 -10.32 25.56
N LYS A 393 2.07 -10.75 26.30
CA LYS A 393 2.23 -11.50 27.55
C LYS A 393 1.85 -12.97 27.34
N ARG A 394 2.30 -13.87 28.21
CA ARG A 394 1.82 -15.26 28.19
C ARG A 394 0.31 -15.30 28.41
N LEU A 395 -0.40 -16.06 27.58
CA LEU A 395 -1.82 -16.34 27.80
C LEU A 395 -2.01 -17.31 28.96
N TRP A 396 -3.05 -17.08 29.76
CA TRP A 396 -3.23 -17.74 31.05
C TRP A 396 -3.24 -19.27 30.97
N PHE A 397 -3.73 -19.85 29.86
CA PHE A 397 -3.78 -21.29 29.59
C PHE A 397 -2.44 -21.87 29.12
N SER A 398 -1.52 -21.06 28.58
CA SER A 398 -0.25 -21.55 28.02
C SER A 398 0.59 -22.19 29.13
N ASN A 399 1.10 -23.39 28.88
CA ASN A 399 2.24 -23.91 29.62
C ASN A 399 3.48 -22.99 29.44
N TYR A 400 4.40 -23.08 30.38
CA TYR A 400 5.58 -22.21 30.49
C TYR A 400 6.73 -22.90 31.23
N GLY A 401 7.92 -22.33 31.17
CA GLY A 401 9.13 -22.89 31.79
C GLY A 401 10.28 -23.03 30.80
N SER A 402 11.43 -23.51 31.26
CA SER A 402 12.65 -23.56 30.44
C SER A 402 12.55 -24.45 29.20
N ARG A 403 11.56 -25.36 29.11
CA ARG A 403 11.38 -26.19 27.91
C ARG A 403 10.99 -25.41 26.66
N LEU A 404 10.19 -24.33 26.80
CA LEU A 404 9.67 -23.56 25.67
C LEU A 404 10.81 -22.86 24.91
N ASP A 405 10.80 -22.97 23.59
CA ASP A 405 11.81 -22.36 22.72
C ASP A 405 11.36 -20.96 22.26
N VAL A 406 10.10 -20.84 21.86
CA VAL A 406 9.50 -19.66 21.21
C VAL A 406 8.01 -19.55 21.55
N TYR A 407 7.38 -18.41 21.24
CA TYR A 407 5.93 -18.26 21.28
C TYR A 407 5.36 -17.65 19.99
N GLY A 408 4.11 -17.99 19.69
CA GLY A 408 3.30 -17.36 18.65
C GLY A 408 2.09 -16.64 19.25
N TRP A 409 1.27 -16.00 18.41
CA TRP A 409 -0.04 -15.50 18.83
C TRP A 409 -0.95 -16.69 19.19
N GLY A 410 -1.44 -16.71 20.44
CA GLY A 410 -2.35 -17.73 20.95
C GLY A 410 -3.81 -17.29 21.03
N GLU A 411 -4.15 -16.12 20.47
CA GLU A 411 -5.50 -15.55 20.44
C GLU A 411 -5.65 -14.63 19.22
N ASN A 412 -6.90 -14.36 18.82
CA ASN A 412 -7.25 -13.42 17.75
C ASN A 412 -6.54 -13.70 16.42
N VAL A 413 -6.32 -14.98 16.09
CA VAL A 413 -5.67 -15.40 14.85
C VAL A 413 -6.73 -15.52 13.75
N ASP A 414 -6.56 -14.74 12.68
CA ASP A 414 -7.38 -14.82 11.47
C ASP A 414 -6.86 -15.90 10.51
N THR A 415 -7.73 -16.82 10.13
CA THR A 415 -7.40 -18.03 9.36
C THR A 415 -8.66 -18.66 8.74
N THR A 416 -8.46 -19.64 7.85
CA THR A 416 -9.51 -20.52 7.30
C THR A 416 -10.19 -21.32 8.42
N SER A 417 -11.37 -21.88 8.14
CA SER A 417 -12.17 -22.61 9.13
C SER A 417 -13.05 -23.64 8.42
N ALA A 418 -13.73 -24.47 9.20
CA ALA A 418 -14.69 -25.42 8.68
C ALA A 418 -15.75 -25.76 9.75
N ASN A 419 -16.96 -26.08 9.32
CA ASN A 419 -18.01 -26.58 10.22
C ASN A 419 -17.91 -28.11 10.31
N PRO A 420 -17.75 -28.73 11.50
CA PRO A 420 -17.71 -30.19 11.65
C PRO A 420 -18.90 -30.93 11.02
N SER A 421 -20.06 -30.28 10.94
CA SER A 421 -21.34 -30.85 10.49
C SER A 421 -21.78 -30.41 9.09
N GLN A 422 -21.09 -29.45 8.45
CA GLN A 422 -21.48 -28.91 7.12
C GLN A 422 -20.26 -28.75 6.21
N ASN A 423 -20.35 -29.21 4.96
CA ASN A 423 -19.26 -29.17 3.97
C ASN A 423 -19.09 -27.78 3.32
N THR A 424 -19.30 -26.71 4.07
CA THR A 424 -19.14 -25.33 3.62
C THR A 424 -17.65 -25.02 3.43
N THR A 425 -17.23 -24.71 2.21
CA THR A 425 -15.82 -24.62 1.80
C THR A 425 -15.21 -23.22 1.88
N ASN A 426 -15.95 -22.24 2.38
CA ASN A 426 -15.58 -20.82 2.38
C ASN A 426 -15.76 -20.17 3.77
N LEU A 427 -15.38 -20.91 4.83
CA LEU A 427 -15.53 -20.45 6.21
C LEU A 427 -14.19 -19.93 6.72
N TYR A 428 -14.24 -18.80 7.42
CA TYR A 428 -13.07 -18.19 8.03
C TYR A 428 -13.39 -17.81 9.48
N THR A 429 -12.35 -17.65 10.29
CA THR A 429 -12.48 -17.18 11.67
C THR A 429 -11.43 -16.11 11.96
N SER A 430 -11.73 -15.23 12.92
CA SER A 430 -10.78 -14.24 13.48
C SER A 430 -10.47 -14.52 14.96
N THR A 431 -10.92 -15.67 15.49
CA THR A 431 -10.89 -16.02 16.92
C THR A 431 -10.18 -17.35 17.20
N PHE A 432 -9.45 -17.91 16.22
CA PHE A 432 -8.65 -19.10 16.47
C PHE A 432 -7.59 -18.79 17.53
N SER A 433 -7.39 -19.73 18.44
CA SER A 433 -6.72 -19.50 19.73
C SER A 433 -6.21 -20.82 20.34
N GLY A 434 -5.40 -20.69 21.40
CA GLY A 434 -4.66 -21.79 22.01
C GLY A 434 -3.20 -21.82 21.53
N THR A 435 -2.38 -22.70 22.12
CA THR A 435 -1.06 -23.02 21.56
C THR A 435 -1.15 -23.47 20.11
N SER A 436 -2.28 -24.10 19.73
CA SER A 436 -2.62 -24.53 18.37
C SER A 436 -2.72 -23.43 17.32
N SER A 437 -2.86 -22.16 17.74
CA SER A 437 -2.79 -21.00 16.84
C SER A 437 -1.38 -20.40 16.80
N ALA A 438 -0.57 -20.65 17.83
CA ALA A 438 0.79 -20.16 17.96
C ALA A 438 1.81 -21.06 17.25
N SER A 439 1.67 -22.39 17.36
CA SER A 439 2.53 -23.38 16.74
C SER A 439 2.56 -23.34 15.20
N PRO A 440 1.45 -23.16 14.45
CA PRO A 440 1.52 -22.96 13.01
C PRO A 440 2.19 -21.64 12.60
N ILE A 441 2.11 -20.56 13.40
CA ILE A 441 2.85 -19.32 13.10
C ILE A 441 4.37 -19.59 13.09
N ILE A 442 4.86 -20.38 14.05
CA ILE A 442 6.25 -20.83 14.11
C ILE A 442 6.58 -21.82 12.99
N ALA A 443 5.67 -22.74 12.65
CA ALA A 443 5.86 -23.67 11.54
C ALA A 443 5.95 -22.94 10.19
N GLY A 444 5.16 -21.88 10.00
CA GLY A 444 5.26 -20.97 8.86
C GLY A 444 6.63 -20.29 8.80
N ALA A 445 7.05 -19.64 9.89
CA ALA A 445 8.37 -18.99 9.98
C ALA A 445 9.54 -19.97 9.70
N ALA A 446 9.47 -21.19 10.26
CA ALA A 446 10.42 -22.26 9.98
C ALA A 446 10.42 -22.66 8.50
N THR A 447 9.24 -22.76 7.88
CA THR A 447 9.07 -23.12 6.47
C THR A 447 9.67 -22.05 5.55
N SER A 448 9.41 -20.75 5.80
CA SER A 448 10.03 -19.64 5.06
C SER A 448 11.56 -19.64 5.17
N ILE A 449 12.11 -19.79 6.38
CA ILE A 449 13.58 -19.84 6.58
C ILE A 449 14.19 -21.05 5.86
N GLN A 450 13.54 -22.21 5.88
CA GLN A 450 14.04 -23.41 5.19
C GLN A 450 13.96 -23.29 3.66
N GLY A 451 12.97 -22.56 3.12
CA GLY A 451 12.91 -22.25 1.69
C GLY A 451 14.06 -21.34 1.26
N ILE A 452 14.29 -20.25 1.98
CA ILE A 452 15.44 -19.35 1.78
C ILE A 452 16.77 -20.11 1.93
N ALA A 453 16.89 -21.00 2.91
CA ALA A 453 18.08 -21.83 3.11
C ALA A 453 18.32 -22.77 1.92
N LYS A 454 17.29 -23.49 1.46
CA LYS A 454 17.38 -24.38 0.29
C LYS A 454 17.77 -23.61 -0.98
N GLU A 455 17.19 -22.43 -1.23
CA GLU A 455 17.49 -21.59 -2.40
C GLU A 455 18.91 -21.00 -2.35
N HIS A 456 19.29 -20.33 -1.26
CA HIS A 456 20.51 -19.51 -1.20
C HIS A 456 21.74 -20.24 -0.62
N ARG A 457 21.56 -21.31 0.17
CA ARG A 457 22.66 -22.14 0.72
C ARG A 457 22.82 -23.48 0.00
N GLY A 458 21.82 -23.90 -0.79
CA GLY A 458 21.75 -25.24 -1.38
C GLY A 458 21.47 -26.36 -0.37
N SER A 459 21.27 -26.03 0.91
CA SER A 459 20.99 -26.98 1.99
C SER A 459 20.12 -26.35 3.09
N PRO A 460 19.16 -27.10 3.64
CA PRO A 460 18.38 -26.64 4.79
C PRO A 460 19.23 -26.57 6.06
N TYR A 461 18.77 -25.79 7.04
CA TYR A 461 19.27 -25.88 8.41
C TYR A 461 18.84 -27.18 9.07
N THR A 462 19.67 -27.71 9.97
CA THR A 462 19.33 -28.81 10.86
C THR A 462 18.33 -28.37 11.95
N PRO A 463 17.63 -29.30 12.63
CA PRO A 463 16.70 -28.95 13.72
C PRO A 463 17.34 -28.13 14.84
N ALA A 464 18.59 -28.44 15.21
CA ALA A 464 19.31 -27.71 16.25
C ALA A 464 19.68 -26.28 15.81
N GLU A 465 20.14 -26.10 14.56
CA GLU A 465 20.42 -24.77 14.01
C GLU A 465 19.15 -23.93 13.92
N LEU A 466 18.06 -24.47 13.36
CA LEU A 466 16.83 -23.72 13.15
C LEU A 466 16.13 -23.38 14.48
N ARG A 467 16.17 -24.28 15.48
CA ARG A 467 15.73 -23.98 16.84
C ARG A 467 16.51 -22.77 17.39
N ASN A 468 17.84 -22.80 17.34
CA ASN A 468 18.68 -21.71 17.85
C ASN A 468 18.46 -20.39 17.10
N ILE A 469 18.15 -20.43 15.81
CA ILE A 469 17.81 -19.25 14.99
C ILE A 469 16.49 -18.63 15.47
N LEU A 470 15.43 -19.45 15.59
CA LEU A 470 14.09 -18.99 15.97
C LEU A 470 14.01 -18.55 17.44
N SER A 471 14.72 -19.23 18.35
CA SER A 471 14.70 -18.94 19.79
C SER A 471 15.68 -17.85 20.23
N ASN A 472 16.37 -17.15 19.31
CA ASN A 472 17.39 -16.17 19.65
C ASN A 472 16.76 -14.86 20.18
N PRO A 473 16.98 -14.49 21.46
CA PRO A 473 16.33 -13.32 22.08
C PRO A 473 16.89 -11.97 21.61
N ASN A 474 17.88 -11.96 20.71
CA ASN A 474 18.38 -10.75 20.05
C ASN A 474 17.72 -10.48 18.70
N THR A 475 17.05 -11.48 18.11
CA THR A 475 16.37 -11.39 16.80
C THR A 475 14.89 -11.78 16.89
N GLY A 476 14.31 -11.73 18.09
CA GLY A 476 12.91 -12.02 18.35
C GLY A 476 12.30 -11.08 19.38
N THR A 477 10.99 -10.85 19.27
CA THR A 477 10.20 -10.01 20.15
C THR A 477 10.03 -10.70 21.51
N LYS A 478 10.61 -10.09 22.55
CA LYS A 478 10.46 -10.53 23.94
C LYS A 478 9.02 -10.32 24.41
N SER A 479 8.55 -11.21 25.27
CA SER A 479 7.26 -11.00 25.95
C SER A 479 7.33 -9.83 26.95
N GLN A 480 6.18 -9.45 27.52
CA GLN A 480 6.02 -8.33 28.45
C GLN A 480 6.88 -8.50 29.70
N ASP A 481 6.95 -9.71 30.25
CA ASP A 481 7.80 -10.04 31.39
C ASP A 481 8.45 -11.42 31.18
N PRO A 482 9.58 -11.51 30.44
CA PRO A 482 10.17 -12.78 30.06
C PRO A 482 10.57 -13.66 31.25
N TRP A 483 10.84 -13.06 32.41
CA TRP A 483 11.20 -13.77 33.64
C TRP A 483 10.01 -14.54 34.25
N ASN A 484 8.80 -13.98 34.15
CA ASN A 484 7.58 -14.61 34.66
C ASN A 484 6.80 -15.37 33.56
N ASP A 485 6.79 -14.86 32.33
CA ASP A 485 6.13 -15.48 31.18
C ASP A 485 6.77 -16.83 30.82
N ARG A 486 8.11 -16.91 30.72
CA ARG A 486 8.88 -18.14 30.41
C ARG A 486 8.33 -18.93 29.20
N ILE A 487 8.10 -18.26 28.07
CA ILE A 487 7.64 -18.84 26.79
C ILE A 487 8.59 -18.56 25.60
N GLY A 488 9.84 -18.17 25.86
CA GLY A 488 10.80 -17.83 24.79
C GLY A 488 10.54 -16.46 24.15
N VAL A 489 10.74 -16.36 22.83
CA VAL A 489 10.50 -15.15 22.02
C VAL A 489 9.60 -15.41 20.81
N LEU A 490 8.95 -14.38 20.29
CA LEU A 490 8.28 -14.40 18.99
C LEU A 490 9.31 -14.06 17.89
N PRO A 491 9.62 -14.96 16.95
CA PRO A 491 10.62 -14.71 15.91
C PRO A 491 10.30 -13.46 15.07
N ASP A 492 11.26 -12.57 14.84
CA ASP A 492 11.16 -11.52 13.82
C ASP A 492 11.94 -11.96 12.59
N LEU A 493 11.25 -12.36 11.53
CA LEU A 493 11.86 -12.85 10.30
C LEU A 493 12.80 -11.81 9.68
N LYS A 494 12.55 -10.50 9.86
CA LYS A 494 13.50 -9.48 9.39
C LYS A 494 14.80 -9.50 10.18
N SER A 495 14.74 -9.34 11.50
CA SER A 495 15.95 -9.37 12.33
C SER A 495 16.71 -10.70 12.22
N ILE A 496 16.00 -11.81 12.02
CA ILE A 496 16.61 -13.13 11.77
C ILE A 496 17.33 -13.16 10.42
N LEU A 497 16.65 -12.82 9.32
CA LEU A 497 17.19 -12.96 7.96
C LEU A 497 18.33 -11.96 7.70
N ASP A 498 18.19 -10.72 8.19
CA ASP A 498 19.27 -9.72 8.19
C ASP A 498 20.52 -10.24 8.93
N ASN A 499 20.33 -10.83 10.13
CA ASN A 499 21.43 -11.38 10.94
C ASN A 499 22.05 -12.65 10.32
N LEU A 500 21.31 -13.40 9.51
CA LEU A 500 21.82 -14.51 8.72
C LEU A 500 22.51 -14.07 7.42
N GLY A 501 22.46 -12.77 7.08
CA GLY A 501 23.08 -12.19 5.88
C GLY A 501 22.25 -12.35 4.60
N PHE A 502 20.97 -12.74 4.71
CA PHE A 502 20.06 -12.73 3.57
C PHE A 502 19.55 -11.31 3.33
N ASN A 503 19.53 -10.90 2.08
CA ASN A 503 19.04 -9.58 1.66
C ASN A 503 17.85 -9.78 0.70
N PRO A 504 16.88 -8.84 0.64
CA PRO A 504 15.86 -8.81 -0.40
C PRO A 504 16.48 -8.93 -1.80
N ASP A 505 15.90 -9.79 -2.65
CA ASP A 505 16.38 -10.02 -4.02
C ASP A 505 16.18 -8.81 -4.94
N ILE A 506 15.37 -7.84 -4.51
CA ILE A 506 15.08 -6.58 -5.19
C ILE A 506 15.77 -5.45 -4.44
N PRO A 507 16.60 -4.61 -5.10
CA PRO A 507 17.22 -3.45 -4.47
C PRO A 507 16.16 -2.53 -3.89
N ASN A 508 16.19 -2.36 -2.57
CA ASN A 508 15.20 -1.63 -1.80
C ASN A 508 15.30 -0.10 -2.05
N SER A 509 14.84 0.37 -3.22
CA SER A 509 14.54 1.79 -3.42
C SER A 509 13.28 2.11 -2.62
N SER A 510 13.48 2.46 -1.35
CA SER A 510 12.41 2.83 -0.42
C SER A 510 11.57 4.01 -0.95
N ASN A 511 12.19 4.85 -1.78
CA ASN A 511 11.63 6.01 -2.45
C ASN A 511 10.87 5.66 -3.75
N ILE A 512 9.60 6.06 -3.87
CA ILE A 512 8.81 5.98 -5.11
C ILE A 512 9.48 6.71 -6.28
N LEU A 513 10.33 7.70 -6.03
CA LEU A 513 10.98 8.46 -7.10
C LEU A 513 12.27 7.81 -7.62
N GLU A 514 12.78 6.71 -7.05
CA GLU A 514 14.05 6.09 -7.46
C GLU A 514 13.84 4.90 -8.40
N GLY A 515 14.43 4.96 -9.60
CA GLY A 515 14.21 4.00 -10.67
C GLY A 515 14.61 4.49 -12.08
N LYS A 516 14.19 3.72 -13.07
CA LYS A 516 14.37 3.92 -14.51
C LYS A 516 13.04 4.07 -15.25
N GLN A 517 11.98 3.41 -14.79
CA GLN A 517 10.68 3.34 -15.46
C GLN A 517 9.58 3.91 -14.57
N PHE A 518 8.78 4.81 -15.13
CA PHE A 518 7.69 5.47 -14.43
C PHE A 518 6.49 5.62 -15.36
N ALA A 519 5.28 5.63 -14.82
CA ALA A 519 4.04 5.82 -15.55
C ALA A 519 3.14 6.85 -14.86
N TRP A 520 2.28 7.51 -15.61
CA TRP A 520 1.15 8.28 -15.11
C TRP A 520 -0.12 7.87 -15.85
N SER A 521 -1.21 7.69 -15.13
CA SER A 521 -2.54 7.40 -15.69
C SER A 521 -3.47 8.57 -15.34
N LEU A 522 -4.14 9.13 -16.35
CA LEU A 522 -5.08 10.24 -16.20
C LEU A 522 -6.48 9.75 -16.61
N LYS A 523 -7.42 9.80 -15.66
CA LYS A 523 -8.79 9.30 -15.81
C LYS A 523 -9.80 10.43 -15.83
N GLY A 524 -10.78 10.28 -16.71
CA GLY A 524 -11.89 11.18 -16.89
C GLY A 524 -13.11 10.76 -16.08
N ILE A 525 -14.29 11.18 -16.55
CA ILE A 525 -15.59 10.73 -16.03
C ILE A 525 -15.70 9.20 -16.14
N SER A 526 -16.40 8.57 -15.19
CA SER A 526 -16.56 7.10 -15.11
C SER A 526 -15.23 6.33 -15.17
N ASP A 527 -14.17 6.93 -14.62
CA ASP A 527 -12.79 6.41 -14.56
C ASP A 527 -12.17 6.05 -15.93
N PHE A 528 -12.68 6.66 -17.01
CA PHE A 528 -12.14 6.50 -18.35
C PHE A 528 -10.70 7.02 -18.45
N GLU A 529 -9.71 6.12 -18.42
CA GLU A 529 -8.30 6.47 -18.67
C GLU A 529 -8.13 6.99 -20.10
N PHE A 530 -8.15 8.32 -20.26
CA PHE A 530 -8.05 9.01 -21.54
C PHE A 530 -6.60 9.31 -21.92
N ALA A 531 -5.66 9.30 -20.95
CA ALA A 531 -4.24 9.48 -21.21
C ALA A 531 -3.37 8.59 -20.32
N LYS A 532 -2.31 8.03 -20.89
CA LYS A 532 -1.24 7.32 -20.19
C LYS A 532 0.11 7.85 -20.64
N ILE A 533 1.02 8.07 -19.70
CA ILE A 533 2.34 8.64 -19.95
C ILE A 533 3.37 7.68 -19.36
N ASN A 534 4.29 7.14 -20.16
CA ASN A 534 5.29 6.16 -19.72
C ASN A 534 6.70 6.69 -19.96
N LEU A 535 7.44 7.00 -18.90
CA LEU A 535 8.85 7.36 -18.92
C LEU A 535 9.72 6.11 -18.83
N ASN A 536 10.67 5.94 -19.76
CA ASN A 536 11.74 4.96 -19.65
C ASN A 536 13.10 5.66 -19.84
N LYS A 537 13.85 5.81 -18.74
CA LYS A 537 15.20 6.40 -18.72
C LYS A 537 16.24 5.57 -19.44
N SER A 538 16.02 4.26 -19.61
CA SER A 538 16.97 3.39 -20.34
C SER A 538 16.93 3.64 -21.85
N THR A 539 15.80 4.14 -22.36
CA THR A 539 15.62 4.54 -23.76
C THR A 539 15.65 6.06 -23.97
N GLU A 540 15.81 6.85 -22.90
CA GLU A 540 15.74 8.32 -22.92
C GLU A 540 14.44 8.86 -23.56
N GLU A 541 13.30 8.26 -23.24
CA GLU A 541 12.00 8.56 -23.86
C GLU A 541 10.85 8.64 -22.84
N VAL A 542 9.91 9.57 -23.08
CA VAL A 542 8.53 9.53 -22.57
C VAL A 542 7.60 9.18 -23.72
N GLN A 543 6.79 8.13 -23.57
CA GLN A 543 5.69 7.82 -24.47
C GLN A 543 4.38 8.37 -23.90
N VAL A 544 3.67 9.21 -24.66
CA VAL A 544 2.35 9.75 -24.32
C VAL A 544 1.32 9.09 -25.23
N ASP A 545 0.39 8.34 -24.64
CA ASP A 545 -0.70 7.65 -25.32
C ASP A 545 -2.04 8.27 -24.89
N LEU A 546 -2.81 8.78 -25.84
CA LEU A 546 -4.19 9.27 -25.63
C LEU A 546 -5.19 8.29 -26.25
N LYS A 547 -6.34 8.12 -25.59
CA LYS A 547 -7.49 7.36 -26.12
C LYS A 547 -8.52 8.30 -26.73
N ALA A 548 -9.18 7.84 -27.79
CA ALA A 548 -10.31 8.55 -28.37
C ALA A 548 -11.50 8.55 -27.40
N GLY A 549 -12.10 9.71 -27.15
CA GLY A 549 -13.23 9.89 -26.22
C GLY A 549 -13.33 11.32 -25.72
N ILE A 550 -14.35 11.61 -24.92
CA ILE A 550 -14.50 12.89 -24.20
C ILE A 550 -14.04 12.66 -22.75
N PRO A 551 -12.96 13.31 -22.27
CA PRO A 551 -12.44 13.07 -20.93
C PRO A 551 -13.47 13.34 -19.83
N HIS A 552 -14.13 14.50 -19.84
CA HIS A 552 -15.11 14.84 -18.81
C HIS A 552 -16.08 15.94 -19.29
N HIS A 553 -17.30 15.56 -19.66
CA HIS A 553 -18.29 16.44 -20.30
C HIS A 553 -18.60 17.74 -19.54
N TYR A 554 -18.49 17.74 -18.20
CA TYR A 554 -18.79 18.91 -17.36
C TYR A 554 -17.69 19.99 -17.31
N PHE A 555 -16.45 19.72 -17.77
CA PHE A 555 -15.37 20.73 -17.76
C PHE A 555 -15.19 21.37 -19.14
N ASN A 556 -15.52 22.66 -19.26
CA ASN A 556 -15.39 23.43 -20.50
C ASN A 556 -13.99 24.02 -20.75
N GLU A 557 -13.04 23.73 -19.87
CA GLU A 557 -11.66 24.22 -19.87
C GLU A 557 -10.65 23.07 -20.05
N THR A 558 -9.35 23.39 -19.96
CA THR A 558 -8.27 22.39 -19.94
C THR A 558 -8.39 21.54 -18.68
N TYR A 559 -8.82 20.30 -18.85
CA TYR A 559 -9.06 19.34 -17.78
C TYR A 559 -7.75 18.68 -17.32
N ALA A 560 -6.82 18.46 -18.26
CA ALA A 560 -5.49 17.98 -17.99
C ALA A 560 -4.47 18.56 -18.98
N SER A 561 -3.20 18.60 -18.59
CA SER A 561 -2.11 18.91 -19.52
C SER A 561 -0.83 18.15 -19.22
N ILE A 562 -0.03 17.96 -20.26
CA ILE A 562 1.24 17.24 -20.24
C ILE A 562 2.28 18.15 -20.89
N LYS A 563 3.37 18.45 -20.19
CA LYS A 563 4.43 19.32 -20.68
C LYS A 563 5.79 18.75 -20.34
N VAL A 564 6.68 18.71 -21.32
CA VAL A 564 8.09 18.33 -21.14
C VAL A 564 8.96 19.51 -21.53
N GLN A 565 9.90 19.86 -20.67
CA GLN A 565 10.95 20.85 -20.93
C GLN A 565 12.31 20.17 -20.85
N ASN A 566 13.27 20.67 -21.64
CA ASN A 566 14.65 20.27 -21.44
C ASN A 566 15.30 21.00 -20.24
N ALA A 567 16.53 20.62 -19.89
CA ALA A 567 17.32 21.27 -18.83
C ALA A 567 17.48 22.80 -18.96
N SER A 568 17.30 23.37 -20.16
CA SER A 568 17.34 24.81 -20.41
C SER A 568 15.98 25.51 -20.32
N GLY A 569 14.93 24.84 -19.79
CA GLY A 569 13.58 25.38 -19.70
C GLY A 569 12.84 25.55 -21.04
N LYS A 570 13.41 25.07 -22.15
CA LYS A 570 12.74 25.09 -23.44
C LYS A 570 11.71 23.97 -23.47
N VAL A 571 10.45 24.31 -23.75
CA VAL A 571 9.38 23.34 -23.96
C VAL A 571 9.68 22.51 -25.21
N VAL A 572 9.77 21.19 -25.05
CA VAL A 572 9.97 20.21 -26.13
C VAL A 572 8.70 19.43 -26.46
N TYR A 573 7.74 19.37 -25.53
CA TYR A 573 6.39 18.85 -25.74
C TYR A 573 5.39 19.61 -24.87
N ASN A 574 4.20 19.89 -25.39
CA ASN A 574 3.07 20.43 -24.64
C ASN A 574 1.76 19.94 -25.24
N LYS A 575 0.87 19.41 -24.42
CA LYS A 575 -0.47 18.94 -24.79
C LYS A 575 -1.47 19.40 -23.76
N ASP A 576 -2.44 20.21 -24.19
CA ASP A 576 -3.58 20.62 -23.38
C ASP A 576 -4.82 19.82 -23.80
N ILE A 577 -5.51 19.23 -22.83
CA ILE A 577 -6.61 18.28 -23.03
C ILE A 577 -7.87 18.90 -22.41
N TYR A 578 -8.82 19.32 -23.26
CA TYR A 578 -10.08 19.91 -22.84
C TYR A 578 -11.08 18.84 -22.39
N GLY A 579 -11.73 19.04 -21.24
CA GLY A 579 -12.62 18.05 -20.63
C GLY A 579 -13.79 17.67 -21.53
N ASN A 580 -14.54 18.66 -22.01
CA ASN A 580 -15.77 18.47 -22.78
C ASN A 580 -15.58 18.31 -24.30
N LYS A 581 -14.32 18.21 -24.78
CA LYS A 581 -14.03 18.07 -26.21
C LYS A 581 -13.61 16.65 -26.54
N GLN A 582 -14.11 16.13 -27.66
CA GLN A 582 -13.69 14.86 -28.23
C GLN A 582 -12.19 14.90 -28.51
N GLN A 583 -11.45 13.99 -27.87
CA GLN A 583 -10.06 13.68 -28.18
C GLN A 583 -10.00 12.56 -29.22
N ASN A 584 -8.92 12.54 -30.00
CA ASN A 584 -8.58 11.44 -30.88
C ASN A 584 -7.57 10.52 -30.18
N ALA A 585 -7.50 9.27 -30.62
CA ALA A 585 -6.41 8.40 -30.20
C ALA A 585 -5.09 8.90 -30.79
N GLU A 586 -4.04 8.97 -29.97
CA GLU A 586 -2.75 9.55 -30.33
C GLU A 586 -1.66 8.80 -29.55
N SER A 587 -0.48 8.59 -30.17
CA SER A 587 0.68 8.03 -29.47
C SER A 587 1.91 8.78 -29.94
N GLN A 588 2.64 9.39 -29.01
CA GLN A 588 3.81 10.20 -29.31
C GLN A 588 4.97 9.87 -28.36
N LYS A 589 6.13 9.59 -28.94
CA LYS A 589 7.40 9.53 -28.22
C LYS A 589 8.04 10.91 -28.14
N VAL A 590 8.49 11.27 -26.95
CA VAL A 590 9.14 12.55 -26.61
C VAL A 590 10.50 12.20 -26.00
N PRO A 591 11.63 12.61 -26.61
CA PRO A 591 12.95 12.40 -26.01
C PRO A 591 13.08 13.13 -24.67
N VAL A 592 13.71 12.49 -23.68
CA VAL A 592 13.95 13.05 -22.35
C VAL A 592 15.26 12.53 -21.76
N LYS A 593 16.05 13.41 -21.15
CA LYS A 593 17.38 13.11 -20.61
C LYS A 593 17.48 13.47 -19.14
N VAL A 594 18.54 13.02 -18.48
CA VAL A 594 18.89 13.50 -17.14
C VAL A 594 19.10 15.02 -17.17
N GLY A 595 18.40 15.74 -16.31
CA GLY A 595 18.31 17.20 -16.27
C GLY A 595 17.06 17.78 -16.93
N ASP A 596 16.27 17.00 -17.68
CA ASP A 596 15.01 17.45 -18.26
C ASP A 596 13.85 17.37 -17.24
N TYR A 597 12.72 18.03 -17.54
CA TYR A 597 11.62 18.23 -16.62
C TYR A 597 10.26 17.85 -17.22
N ILE A 598 9.38 17.27 -16.40
CA ILE A 598 8.02 16.83 -16.75
C ILE A 598 7.02 17.53 -15.83
N GLU A 599 6.05 18.25 -16.40
CA GLU A 599 4.92 18.86 -15.71
C GLU A 599 3.61 18.20 -16.17
N LEU A 600 2.75 17.87 -15.20
CA LEU A 600 1.44 17.29 -15.41
C LEU A 600 0.40 18.09 -14.62
N THR A 601 -0.76 18.34 -15.22
CA THR A 601 -1.92 18.92 -14.53
C THR A 601 -3.17 18.07 -14.74
N HIS A 602 -4.06 18.06 -13.76
CA HIS A 602 -5.34 17.35 -13.82
C HIS A 602 -6.34 17.96 -12.84
N LEU A 603 -7.49 18.48 -13.28
CA LEU A 603 -8.40 19.22 -12.39
C LEU A 603 -8.94 18.37 -11.23
N GLU A 604 -9.09 17.06 -11.43
CA GLU A 604 -9.49 16.07 -10.41
C GLU A 604 -8.34 15.15 -9.94
N GLY A 605 -7.07 15.53 -10.16
CA GLY A 605 -5.92 14.61 -10.02
C GLY A 605 -5.63 14.05 -8.62
N VAL A 606 -6.35 14.48 -7.57
CA VAL A 606 -6.33 13.82 -6.25
C VAL A 606 -7.03 12.46 -6.30
N HIS A 607 -8.07 12.34 -7.13
CA HIS A 607 -8.96 11.17 -7.20
C HIS A 607 -8.83 10.40 -8.52
N ARG A 608 -8.46 11.09 -9.62
CA ARG A 608 -8.48 10.55 -10.98
C ARG A 608 -7.12 10.54 -11.70
N ALA A 609 -6.02 10.85 -11.03
CA ALA A 609 -4.69 10.78 -11.63
C ALA A 609 -3.71 10.03 -10.72
N THR A 610 -3.00 9.06 -11.28
CA THR A 610 -1.96 8.29 -10.58
C THR A 610 -0.59 8.52 -11.20
N PHE A 611 0.44 8.47 -10.38
CA PHE A 611 1.85 8.38 -10.75
C PHE A 611 2.37 7.05 -10.20
N THR A 612 3.01 6.24 -11.02
CA THR A 612 3.53 4.91 -10.69
C THR A 612 5.03 4.83 -11.02
N ASN A 613 5.85 4.28 -10.14
CA ASN A 613 7.19 3.78 -10.45
C ASN A 613 7.06 2.31 -10.82
N VAL A 614 7.43 1.99 -12.06
CA VAL A 614 7.21 0.66 -12.66
C VAL A 614 8.28 -0.34 -12.21
N ASP A 615 9.45 0.11 -11.74
CA ASP A 615 10.54 -0.78 -11.31
C ASP A 615 10.39 -1.27 -9.85
N ASN A 616 9.56 -0.62 -9.04
CA ASN A 616 9.28 -1.03 -7.66
C ASN A 616 7.77 -1.06 -7.32
N SER A 617 6.92 -0.99 -8.35
CA SER A 617 5.46 -0.98 -8.30
C SER A 617 4.82 0.07 -7.38
N LYS A 618 5.56 1.11 -6.97
CA LYS A 618 5.02 2.19 -6.13
C LYS A 618 4.15 3.18 -6.92
N GLN A 619 3.20 3.84 -6.28
CA GLN A 619 2.11 4.63 -6.86
C GLN A 619 1.56 5.62 -5.83
N GLU A 620 1.26 6.83 -6.26
CA GLU A 620 0.58 7.86 -5.48
C GLU A 620 -0.37 8.64 -6.39
N SER A 621 -1.36 9.35 -5.82
CA SER A 621 -2.01 10.43 -6.57
C SER A 621 -1.18 11.70 -6.47
N PHE A 622 -1.13 12.48 -7.55
CA PHE A 622 -0.24 13.65 -7.62
C PHE A 622 -0.97 14.99 -7.49
N GLY A 623 -2.28 14.95 -7.20
CA GLY A 623 -3.10 16.14 -6.99
C GLY A 623 -3.33 16.93 -8.28
N LYS A 624 -3.64 18.24 -8.17
CA LYS A 624 -3.97 19.05 -9.36
C LYS A 624 -2.79 19.32 -10.30
N LYS A 625 -1.57 19.24 -9.78
CA LYS A 625 -0.34 19.55 -10.51
C LYS A 625 0.86 18.83 -9.89
N ALA A 626 1.68 18.21 -10.73
CA ALA A 626 2.99 17.72 -10.34
C ALA A 626 4.06 18.14 -11.36
N MET A 627 5.29 18.29 -10.85
CA MET A 627 6.47 18.69 -11.61
C MET A 627 7.64 17.84 -11.14
N TYR A 628 8.37 17.25 -12.08
CA TYR A 628 9.47 16.32 -11.81
C TYR A 628 10.70 16.71 -12.63
N GLU A 629 11.87 16.67 -12.00
CA GLU A 629 13.19 16.68 -12.64
C GLU A 629 13.62 15.22 -12.87
N VAL A 630 14.11 14.89 -14.08
CA VAL A 630 14.68 13.58 -14.39
C VAL A 630 16.12 13.54 -13.89
N THR A 631 16.40 12.70 -12.90
CA THR A 631 17.73 12.59 -12.27
C THR A 631 18.42 11.29 -12.66
N LYS A 632 19.72 11.19 -12.35
CA LYS A 632 20.49 9.94 -12.55
C LYS A 632 19.84 8.75 -11.84
N GLU A 633 19.41 8.93 -10.59
CA GLU A 633 18.86 7.84 -9.77
C GLU A 633 17.34 7.66 -9.95
N GLY A 634 16.62 8.64 -10.50
CA GLY A 634 15.19 8.51 -10.73
C GLY A 634 14.50 9.77 -11.24
N LEU A 635 13.43 10.15 -10.57
CA LEU A 635 12.78 11.44 -10.63
C LEU A 635 13.08 12.22 -9.34
N LYS A 636 12.73 13.51 -9.33
CA LYS A 636 12.73 14.36 -8.14
C LYS A 636 11.59 15.36 -8.27
N LYS A 637 10.68 15.41 -7.30
CA LYS A 637 9.62 16.44 -7.27
C LYS A 637 10.26 17.83 -7.15
N VAL A 638 9.77 18.79 -7.92
CA VAL A 638 10.24 20.20 -7.89
C VAL A 638 9.05 21.16 -7.75
N GLU A 639 9.26 22.29 -7.09
CA GLU A 639 8.21 23.30 -6.87
C GLU A 639 8.06 24.27 -8.05
N LYS A 640 9.07 24.36 -8.91
CA LYS A 640 9.09 25.27 -10.06
C LYS A 640 9.79 24.61 -11.25
N MET A 641 9.18 24.73 -12.42
CA MET A 641 9.79 24.40 -13.71
C MET A 641 10.90 25.40 -14.09
N PRO A 642 11.98 24.97 -14.77
CA PRO A 642 13.01 25.88 -15.26
C PRO A 642 12.45 26.90 -16.25
N GLU A 643 12.93 28.13 -16.14
CA GLU A 643 12.73 29.16 -17.16
C GLU A 643 13.93 29.22 -18.09
N THR A 644 13.68 29.41 -19.39
CA THR A 644 14.75 29.75 -20.35
C THR A 644 15.51 31.00 -19.88
N THR A 645 16.83 30.96 -19.96
CA THR A 645 17.66 32.15 -19.75
C THR A 645 17.84 32.92 -21.06
N VAL A 646 18.47 34.09 -20.98
CA VAL A 646 18.94 34.82 -22.17
C VAL A 646 19.99 34.02 -22.97
N LEU A 647 20.63 33.01 -22.38
CA LEU A 647 21.70 32.24 -23.01
C LEU A 647 21.22 30.97 -23.72
N ASP A 648 19.94 30.61 -23.60
CA ASP A 648 19.39 29.35 -24.13
C ASP A 648 18.70 29.54 -25.48
N GLY A 649 19.13 28.80 -26.50
CA GLY A 649 18.55 28.88 -27.84
C GLY A 649 19.58 28.85 -28.97
N ASN A 650 19.19 29.34 -30.14
CA ASN A 650 20.04 29.34 -31.35
C ASN A 650 20.39 30.73 -31.87
N GLN A 651 19.65 31.78 -31.47
CA GLN A 651 19.75 33.10 -32.07
C GLN A 651 19.98 34.18 -31.01
N PHE A 652 21.12 34.85 -31.11
CA PHE A 652 21.60 35.79 -30.11
C PHE A 652 22.04 37.08 -30.80
N GLY A 653 21.65 38.23 -30.24
CA GLY A 653 22.04 39.55 -30.72
C GLY A 653 22.81 40.30 -29.64
N TRP A 654 23.95 40.88 -29.98
CA TRP A 654 24.64 41.86 -29.13
C TRP A 654 24.55 43.25 -29.74
N SER A 655 24.34 44.25 -28.89
CA SER A 655 24.37 45.67 -29.22
C SER A 655 25.47 46.33 -28.40
N LEU A 656 26.41 46.98 -29.08
CA LEU A 656 27.45 47.81 -28.47
C LEU A 656 27.16 49.26 -28.85
N LYS A 657 27.10 50.16 -27.87
CA LYS A 657 26.68 51.55 -28.05
C LYS A 657 27.76 52.53 -27.63
N GLY A 658 27.98 53.52 -28.48
CA GLY A 658 28.88 54.63 -28.26
C GLY A 658 28.25 55.79 -27.48
N TYR A 659 28.84 56.97 -27.66
CA TYR A 659 28.34 58.23 -27.09
C TYR A 659 26.89 58.50 -27.51
N SER A 660 26.09 59.05 -26.60
CA SER A 660 24.64 59.30 -26.79
C SER A 660 23.84 58.04 -27.16
N ASP A 661 24.24 56.87 -26.64
CA ASP A 661 23.60 55.56 -26.80
C ASP A 661 23.45 55.08 -28.27
N ARG A 662 24.21 55.69 -29.18
CA ARG A 662 24.26 55.34 -30.60
C ARG A 662 24.83 53.93 -30.78
N GLU A 663 24.09 53.01 -31.39
CA GLU A 663 24.62 51.68 -31.74
C GLU A 663 25.84 51.85 -32.67
N ILE A 664 26.99 51.34 -32.24
CA ILE A 664 28.27 51.39 -32.98
C ILE A 664 28.60 50.04 -33.62
N ALA A 665 28.15 48.95 -33.00
CA ALA A 665 28.24 47.61 -33.58
C ALA A 665 27.05 46.76 -33.16
N LYS A 666 26.54 45.98 -34.11
CA LYS A 666 25.49 44.98 -33.92
C LYS A 666 25.96 43.62 -34.39
N VAL A 667 25.89 42.64 -33.51
CA VAL A 667 26.41 41.29 -33.77
C VAL A 667 25.28 40.28 -33.62
N ASN A 668 24.97 39.51 -34.66
CA ASN A 668 23.95 38.47 -34.61
C ASN A 668 24.60 37.10 -34.79
N TYR A 669 24.45 36.19 -33.83
CA TYR A 669 24.87 34.79 -33.95
C TYR A 669 23.66 33.88 -34.23
N ASN A 670 23.78 32.99 -35.20
CA ASN A 670 22.84 31.90 -35.45
C ASN A 670 23.57 30.56 -35.44
N ARG A 671 23.31 29.79 -34.37
CA ARG A 671 23.91 28.48 -34.06
C ARG A 671 23.56 27.40 -35.08
N VAL A 672 22.35 27.40 -35.65
CA VAL A 672 21.93 26.42 -36.68
C VAL A 672 22.75 26.60 -37.97
N THR A 673 23.12 27.84 -38.29
CA THR A 673 23.94 28.16 -39.47
C THR A 673 25.44 28.22 -39.19
N GLU A 674 25.86 28.00 -37.93
CA GLU A 674 27.23 28.16 -37.42
C GLU A 674 27.90 29.50 -37.82
N LYS A 675 27.14 30.61 -37.79
CA LYS A 675 27.60 31.93 -38.30
C LYS A 675 27.29 33.06 -37.34
N ILE A 676 28.28 33.93 -37.14
CA ILE A 676 28.12 35.24 -36.52
C ILE A 676 28.25 36.33 -37.58
N GLN A 677 27.29 37.24 -37.64
CA GLN A 677 27.29 38.40 -38.51
C GLN A 677 27.61 39.65 -37.68
N VAL A 678 28.77 40.25 -37.93
CA VAL A 678 29.20 41.50 -37.29
C VAL A 678 28.89 42.65 -38.24
N ASN A 679 28.08 43.61 -37.79
CA ASN A 679 27.84 44.88 -38.47
C ASN A 679 28.44 46.01 -37.63
N LEU A 680 29.31 46.83 -38.22
CA LEU A 680 29.89 48.03 -37.63
C LEU A 680 29.29 49.26 -38.30
N GLU A 681 28.89 50.25 -37.52
CA GLU A 681 28.32 51.50 -38.02
C GLU A 681 29.40 52.58 -38.22
N ALA A 682 29.23 53.42 -39.25
CA ALA A 682 30.18 54.49 -39.56
C ALA A 682 30.15 55.62 -38.52
N GLY A 683 31.26 56.36 -38.38
CA GLY A 683 31.37 57.52 -37.48
C GLY A 683 32.35 57.31 -36.32
N VAL A 684 32.43 58.30 -35.43
CA VAL A 684 33.24 58.23 -34.21
C VAL A 684 32.45 57.51 -33.10
N PRO A 685 32.93 56.39 -32.53
CA PRO A 685 32.21 55.67 -31.49
C PRO A 685 31.98 56.49 -30.21
N HIS A 686 33.04 57.08 -29.65
CA HIS A 686 32.97 57.89 -28.43
C HIS A 686 34.18 58.83 -28.33
N SER A 687 33.97 60.12 -28.59
CA SER A 687 35.02 61.15 -28.75
C SER A 687 36.01 61.26 -27.57
N TYR A 688 35.55 60.99 -26.35
CA TYR A 688 36.37 61.11 -25.14
C TYR A 688 37.34 59.94 -24.88
N PHE A 689 37.28 58.83 -25.62
CA PHE A 689 38.16 57.66 -25.39
C PHE A 689 39.16 57.48 -26.53
N ASN A 690 40.46 57.64 -26.26
CA ASN A 690 41.54 57.50 -27.25
C ASN A 690 42.05 56.05 -27.46
N ASN A 691 41.56 55.11 -26.64
CA ASN A 691 41.90 53.68 -26.68
C ASN A 691 40.77 52.85 -27.31
N THR A 692 40.98 51.55 -27.43
CA THR A 692 39.94 50.57 -27.77
C THR A 692 38.77 50.69 -26.80
N TYR A 693 37.65 51.21 -27.31
CA TYR A 693 36.43 51.51 -26.57
C TYR A 693 35.55 50.27 -26.43
N ALA A 694 35.50 49.47 -27.49
CA ALA A 694 34.87 48.15 -27.50
C ALA A 694 35.66 47.17 -28.38
N SER A 695 35.50 45.87 -28.15
CA SER A 695 36.07 44.83 -29.02
C SER A 695 35.14 43.63 -29.18
N ILE A 696 35.29 42.95 -30.31
CA ILE A 696 34.61 41.69 -30.64
C ILE A 696 35.70 40.70 -31.07
N LYS A 697 35.82 39.58 -30.36
CA LYS A 697 36.82 38.55 -30.64
C LYS A 697 36.14 37.19 -30.71
N VAL A 698 36.53 36.37 -31.67
CA VAL A 698 36.11 34.97 -31.80
C VAL A 698 37.36 34.11 -31.79
N GLN A 699 37.36 33.08 -30.95
CA GLN A 699 38.39 32.06 -30.88
C GLN A 699 37.77 30.69 -31.19
N ASN A 700 38.48 29.86 -31.93
CA ASN A 700 38.06 28.47 -32.10
C ASN A 700 38.27 27.67 -30.80
N SER A 701 37.75 26.45 -30.74
CA SER A 701 37.93 25.50 -29.62
C SER A 701 39.38 25.19 -29.25
N SER A 702 40.37 25.40 -30.14
CA SER A 702 41.80 25.32 -29.82
C SER A 702 42.43 26.64 -29.34
N GLY A 703 41.61 27.64 -29.01
CA GLY A 703 42.03 28.96 -28.52
C GLY A 703 42.60 29.91 -29.57
N SER A 704 42.67 29.50 -30.84
CA SER A 704 43.19 30.31 -31.95
C SER A 704 42.18 31.38 -32.35
N VAL A 705 42.62 32.64 -32.44
CA VAL A 705 41.77 33.77 -32.83
C VAL A 705 41.41 33.67 -34.31
N VAL A 706 40.12 33.49 -34.61
CA VAL A 706 39.58 33.44 -35.98
C VAL A 706 38.98 34.77 -36.44
N TYR A 707 38.64 35.66 -35.49
CA TYR A 707 38.26 37.04 -35.76
C TYR A 707 38.62 37.92 -34.56
N ASN A 708 39.12 39.13 -34.81
CA ASN A 708 39.31 40.14 -33.78
C ASN A 708 39.08 41.52 -34.38
N LYS A 709 38.14 42.28 -33.81
CA LYS A 709 37.84 43.66 -34.17
C LYS A 709 37.94 44.53 -32.94
N GLU A 710 38.86 45.49 -32.99
CA GLU A 710 38.96 46.56 -32.01
C GLU A 710 38.34 47.85 -32.56
N ILE A 711 37.55 48.51 -31.73
CA ILE A 711 36.79 49.71 -32.07
C ILE A 711 37.33 50.85 -31.19
N VAL A 712 38.22 51.68 -31.74
CA VAL A 712 38.87 52.79 -31.01
C VAL A 712 37.91 53.97 -30.89
N GLY A 713 37.72 54.48 -29.67
CA GLY A 713 36.64 55.41 -29.34
C GLY A 713 36.63 56.71 -30.15
N ASN A 714 37.76 57.41 -30.22
CA ASN A 714 37.87 58.71 -30.87
C ASN A 714 38.29 58.65 -32.35
N ARG A 715 38.38 57.46 -32.94
CA ARG A 715 38.74 57.28 -34.36
C ARG A 715 37.50 57.04 -35.20
N GLN A 716 37.43 57.72 -36.34
CA GLN A 716 36.39 57.51 -37.35
C GLN A 716 36.40 56.05 -37.83
N GLN A 717 35.30 55.34 -37.62
CA GLN A 717 35.07 54.01 -38.17
C GLN A 717 34.35 54.12 -39.53
N THR A 718 34.68 53.21 -40.45
CA THR A 718 33.90 52.95 -41.67
C THR A 718 32.86 51.88 -41.39
N ALA A 719 31.70 51.94 -42.04
CA ALA A 719 30.72 50.86 -41.95
C ALA A 719 31.31 49.54 -42.49
N GLU A 720 31.05 48.43 -41.82
CA GLU A 720 31.62 47.12 -42.15
C GLU A 720 30.59 46.01 -41.87
N ARG A 721 30.51 45.00 -42.74
CA ARG A 721 29.72 43.79 -42.51
C ARG A 721 30.61 42.57 -42.73
N GLN A 722 30.81 41.77 -41.68
CA GLN A 722 31.55 40.52 -41.73
C GLN A 722 30.66 39.34 -41.35
N THR A 723 30.96 38.17 -41.91
CA THR A 723 30.38 36.89 -41.50
C THR A 723 31.51 35.95 -41.13
N VAL A 724 31.52 35.49 -39.88
CA VAL A 724 32.57 34.64 -39.33
C VAL A 724 31.94 33.29 -38.94
N PRO A 725 32.58 32.15 -39.27
CA PRO A 725 32.09 30.84 -38.81
C PRO A 725 32.35 30.67 -37.31
N VAL A 726 31.35 30.17 -36.57
CA VAL A 726 31.45 29.88 -35.12
C VAL A 726 30.65 28.62 -34.79
N LYS A 727 31.34 27.61 -34.28
CA LYS A 727 30.81 26.26 -34.01
C LYS A 727 30.67 25.99 -32.51
N VAL A 728 30.03 24.87 -32.17
CA VAL A 728 30.00 24.37 -30.79
C VAL A 728 31.44 24.13 -30.30
N GLY A 729 31.76 24.65 -29.12
CA GLY A 729 33.09 24.62 -28.52
C GLY A 729 33.92 25.88 -28.74
N ASP A 730 33.56 26.74 -29.71
CA ASP A 730 34.23 28.02 -29.96
C ASP A 730 33.80 29.09 -28.93
N TYR A 731 34.58 30.17 -28.84
CA TYR A 731 34.40 31.25 -27.86
C TYR A 731 34.18 32.60 -28.54
N ILE A 732 33.25 33.39 -28.00
CA ILE A 732 32.93 34.76 -28.42
C ILE A 732 33.19 35.69 -27.22
N GLU A 733 34.17 36.58 -27.33
CA GLU A 733 34.55 37.55 -26.30
C GLU A 733 34.20 38.97 -26.75
N PHE A 734 33.54 39.71 -25.86
CA PHE A 734 33.20 41.12 -26.02
C PHE A 734 33.89 41.94 -24.92
N THR A 735 34.35 43.14 -25.27
CA THR A 735 34.73 44.16 -24.29
C THR A 735 34.01 45.48 -24.57
N HIS A 736 33.75 46.25 -23.51
CA HIS A 736 33.17 47.58 -23.59
C HIS A 736 33.65 48.43 -22.41
N ILE A 737 34.40 49.51 -22.65
CA ILE A 737 35.13 50.21 -21.58
C ILE A 737 34.21 50.77 -20.47
N GLU A 738 32.99 51.17 -20.83
CA GLU A 738 31.97 51.72 -19.92
C GLU A 738 31.12 50.64 -19.21
N GLY A 739 31.36 49.35 -19.46
CA GLY A 739 30.44 48.28 -19.03
C GLY A 739 30.26 48.11 -17.51
N GLU A 740 31.19 48.58 -16.67
CA GLU A 740 31.03 48.61 -15.20
C GLU A 740 30.54 49.98 -14.66
N ALA A 741 30.39 51.00 -15.51
CA ALA A 741 29.99 52.32 -15.04
C ALA A 741 28.52 52.31 -14.62
N VAL A 742 28.22 52.70 -13.38
CA VAL A 742 26.88 52.59 -12.76
C VAL A 742 25.74 53.18 -13.61
N LYS A 743 26.03 54.24 -14.38
CA LYS A 743 25.08 54.90 -15.29
C LYS A 743 25.05 54.31 -16.71
N GLU A 744 26.14 53.70 -17.18
CA GLU A 744 26.38 53.37 -18.61
C GLU A 744 26.51 51.86 -18.87
N LYS A 745 26.35 51.01 -17.85
CA LYS A 745 26.27 49.54 -17.95
C LYS A 745 25.22 49.02 -18.96
N THR A 746 24.33 49.89 -19.43
CA THR A 746 23.29 49.63 -20.43
C THR A 746 23.77 49.72 -21.88
N ARG A 747 24.99 50.21 -22.14
CA ARG A 747 25.54 50.40 -23.49
C ARG A 747 26.05 49.13 -24.17
N ALA A 748 26.12 48.02 -23.46
CA ALA A 748 26.59 46.75 -24.00
C ALA A 748 25.65 45.61 -23.56
N THR A 749 24.77 45.18 -24.47
CA THR A 749 23.72 44.19 -24.19
C THR A 749 23.87 42.92 -25.01
N LEU A 750 23.36 41.82 -24.45
CA LEU A 750 22.99 40.61 -25.15
C LEU A 750 21.46 40.47 -25.09
N ILE A 751 20.82 40.14 -26.21
CA ILE A 751 19.42 39.74 -26.31
C ILE A 751 19.33 38.34 -26.94
N ASN A 752 18.45 37.51 -26.39
CA ASN A 752 18.03 36.28 -27.01
C ASN A 752 16.92 36.58 -28.04
N LEU A 753 17.14 36.28 -29.31
CA LEU A 753 16.20 36.61 -30.37
C LEU A 753 15.03 35.61 -30.45
N GLU A 754 15.10 34.47 -29.75
CA GLU A 754 14.04 33.45 -29.71
C GLU A 754 13.10 33.63 -28.50
N ASN A 755 13.58 34.18 -27.38
CA ASN A 755 12.78 34.36 -26.15
C ASN A 755 12.70 35.82 -25.63
N SER A 756 13.31 36.78 -26.32
CA SER A 756 13.32 38.22 -26.00
C SER A 756 13.88 38.62 -24.63
N LYS A 757 14.44 37.70 -23.83
CA LYS A 757 15.18 38.05 -22.61
C LYS A 757 16.49 38.75 -22.98
N GLN A 758 16.92 39.69 -22.15
CA GLN A 758 18.14 40.48 -22.35
C GLN A 758 18.98 40.57 -21.07
N GLU A 759 20.29 40.76 -21.24
CA GLU A 759 21.24 41.04 -20.16
C GLU A 759 22.28 42.09 -20.57
N TYR A 760 22.99 42.61 -19.57
CA TYR A 760 24.14 43.49 -19.75
C TYR A 760 25.43 42.66 -19.66
N ILE A 761 26.36 42.85 -20.59
CA ILE A 761 27.55 42.00 -20.67
C ILE A 761 28.64 42.40 -19.66
N GLY A 762 28.61 43.66 -19.19
CA GLY A 762 29.65 44.26 -18.34
C GLY A 762 30.85 44.77 -19.17
N LYS A 763 31.97 45.06 -18.52
CA LYS A 763 33.17 45.58 -19.20
C LYS A 763 33.87 44.53 -20.08
N LYS A 764 33.74 43.26 -19.71
CA LYS A 764 34.21 42.10 -20.46
C LYS A 764 33.25 40.94 -20.25
N ARG A 765 32.96 40.19 -21.32
CA ARG A 765 32.29 38.89 -21.23
C ARG A 765 32.81 37.94 -22.28
N THR A 766 33.04 36.69 -21.89
CA THR A 766 33.34 35.60 -22.81
C THR A 766 32.21 34.57 -22.74
N TYR A 767 31.76 34.14 -23.91
CA TYR A 767 30.72 33.12 -24.08
C TYR A 767 31.31 31.94 -24.85
N GLN A 768 31.23 30.73 -24.30
CA GLN A 768 31.47 29.51 -25.07
C GLN A 768 30.17 29.08 -25.75
N VAL A 769 30.22 28.69 -27.03
CA VAL A 769 29.08 28.13 -27.75
C VAL A 769 28.88 26.67 -27.32
N THR A 770 27.67 26.32 -26.89
CA THR A 770 27.31 24.95 -26.48
C THR A 770 26.34 24.30 -27.47
N SER A 771 26.01 23.03 -27.24
CA SER A 771 24.97 22.30 -27.98
C SER A 771 23.55 22.80 -27.71
N THR A 772 23.34 23.68 -26.71
CA THR A 772 22.03 24.22 -26.30
C THR A 772 21.93 25.75 -26.38
N GLY A 773 23.05 26.46 -26.46
CA GLY A 773 23.07 27.93 -26.49
C GLY A 773 24.46 28.50 -26.23
N LEU A 774 24.56 29.40 -25.25
CA LEU A 774 25.81 30.01 -24.80
C LEU A 774 26.07 29.67 -23.32
N HIS A 775 27.34 29.52 -22.96
CA HIS A 775 27.78 29.38 -21.56
C HIS A 775 28.75 30.51 -21.23
N LYS A 776 28.52 31.22 -20.12
CA LYS A 776 29.45 32.28 -19.68
C LYS A 776 30.74 31.66 -19.16
N ILE A 777 31.85 32.24 -19.58
CA ILE A 777 33.17 31.99 -19.00
C ILE A 777 33.53 33.24 -18.19
N ASP A 778 33.78 33.04 -16.89
CA ASP A 778 34.23 34.08 -15.96
C ASP A 778 35.74 34.36 -16.09
#